data_AF-A0A1G4VHS1-F1
#
_entry.id   AF-A0A1G4VHS1-F1
#
_cell.length_a   1.000
_cell.length_b   1.000
_cell.length_c   1.000
_cell.angle_alpha   90.00
_cell.angle_beta   90.00
_cell.angle_gamma   90.00
#
_symmetry.space_group_name_H-M   'P 1'
#
loop_
_entity.id
_entity.type
_entity.pdbx_description
1 polymer ?
#
loop_
_entity_poly.entity_id
_entity_poly.type
_entity_poly.pdbx_seq_one_letter_code
_entity_poly.pdbx_strand_id
1 'polypeptide(L)'
;MKTDHERIEEIQMDEKIRRAEMLMRAEEYYENPWTRTVMAETQHFPDSSYSDICERNGSFGNGGSYEIPFTPKAFHWLIDSWRKEYKPKSIFIPYADGSECVLKGEEKEVTYWFPNRNFERIAKEFLTIDTVEEMPKKGKYDLIMSDLPFGPFNSYRSAYVTVDDCINLLDDNGYCAFTFPVGITAKSGKEWLAGMEAKGLFCNAIMDMPLNSYGRITTVESVVVIMSKNKSDRLFVGMLADEKSAETLVHNFKNQQASNASPKFGIFVDKEIGCFADYQKLTTIRNKNKNLEKGYNASLVKISKLGKVLAPNRNKGFEKNANSVFVPKLGNSNVVMSEDEFGIKEQNYFQVILDENKMLPRFLAFFLNTEEGVKLRQLYYKGVTIKAFNSQTLGEVEVPCPTIELQSEYLATFDKLEVLRIEVEKLKDRIQKTPAAYKNIRAEMKEINNQGDRFVQWIESLPYPLATILKKYSVTEDLSNRQEMLFYFFEAYSIFESTILSAAIDKEMMDCSSLKNVDSSFFERASFGNWVRLDRALSNIYLQMLNGTDELQKKIPLNCFKTEDEILIKYICNKNVCSVLEQVSEKRNLWKGHGGISSEAIYREHVDTLDSLMRKLQESIKDLYERVRLIRPIGLSFKEGLFTNKVEVLTGSNAIFSKAEIVSSTALDSSKLYLQMIDTEETLELPPYFILKNSPADTKNACYFYSRVEGGNTRYVSYHFDGKPEDLENGKDAYDMIKQVLDN
;
A
#
# COMPACT_ATOMS: atom_id res chain seq x y z
N MET A 1 -60.93 1.63 29.38
CA MET A 1 -59.95 1.39 28.30
C MET A 1 -60.21 2.46 27.25
N LYS A 2 -59.25 3.38 27.01
CA LYS A 2 -59.37 4.35 25.93
C LYS A 2 -59.37 3.61 24.58
N THR A 3 -60.18 4.07 23.64
CA THR A 3 -60.25 3.52 22.29
C THR A 3 -58.97 3.84 21.51
N ASP A 4 -58.64 3.04 20.49
CA ASP A 4 -57.41 3.24 19.71
C ASP A 4 -57.36 4.61 19.02
N HIS A 5 -58.52 5.20 18.73
CA HIS A 5 -58.61 6.53 18.15
C HIS A 5 -58.21 7.63 19.15
N GLU A 6 -58.65 7.53 20.40
CA GLU A 6 -58.30 8.46 21.49
C GLU A 6 -56.82 8.38 21.86
N ARG A 7 -56.19 7.20 21.72
CA ARG A 7 -54.74 7.03 21.91
C ARG A 7 -53.92 7.68 20.79
N ILE A 8 -54.41 7.62 19.55
CA ILE A 8 -53.74 8.24 18.39
C ILE A 8 -53.81 9.77 18.49
N GLU A 9 -54.94 10.34 18.88
CA GLU A 9 -55.06 11.79 19.09
C GLU A 9 -54.19 12.28 20.25
N GLU A 10 -54.11 11.53 21.35
CA GLU A 10 -53.26 11.86 22.49
C GLU A 10 -51.76 11.84 22.12
N ILE A 11 -51.32 10.87 21.29
CA ILE A 11 -49.93 10.80 20.77
C ILE A 11 -49.64 11.98 19.83
N GLN A 12 -50.55 12.33 18.93
CA GLN A 12 -50.36 13.46 18.01
C GLN A 12 -50.35 14.83 18.72
N MET A 13 -51.14 14.97 19.79
CA MET A 13 -51.18 16.16 20.64
C MET A 13 -49.87 16.33 21.43
N ASP A 14 -49.35 15.23 22.00
CA ASP A 14 -48.09 15.22 22.77
C ASP A 14 -46.87 15.48 21.87
N GLU A 15 -46.92 15.02 20.61
CA GLU A 15 -45.89 15.29 19.59
C GLU A 15 -45.90 16.77 19.14
N LYS A 16 -47.09 17.39 19.00
CA LYS A 16 -47.23 18.83 18.72
C LYS A 16 -46.74 19.71 19.86
N ILE A 17 -47.06 19.34 21.11
CA ILE A 17 -46.63 20.07 22.31
C ILE A 17 -45.10 19.98 22.47
N ARG A 18 -44.51 18.79 22.30
CA ARG A 18 -43.05 18.63 22.29
C ARG A 18 -42.35 19.42 21.18
N ARG A 19 -42.94 19.49 19.99
CA ARG A 19 -42.41 20.28 18.88
C ARG A 19 -42.45 21.79 19.19
N ALA A 20 -43.50 22.25 19.85
CA ALA A 20 -43.64 23.64 20.30
C ALA A 20 -42.69 23.99 21.46
N GLU A 21 -42.49 23.08 22.43
CA GLU A 21 -41.51 23.27 23.52
C GLU A 21 -40.06 23.24 23.03
N MET A 22 -39.76 22.43 22.01
CA MET A 22 -38.44 22.36 21.38
C MET A 22 -38.14 23.62 20.55
N LEU A 23 -39.16 24.21 19.90
CA LEU A 23 -39.07 25.49 19.20
C LEU A 23 -38.96 26.68 20.18
N MET A 24 -39.70 26.69 21.29
CA MET A 24 -39.57 27.73 22.33
C MET A 24 -38.20 27.69 23.03
N ARG A 25 -37.62 26.49 23.26
CA ARG A 25 -36.24 26.38 23.76
C ARG A 25 -35.19 26.81 22.74
N ALA A 26 -35.50 26.82 21.45
CA ALA A 26 -34.59 27.31 20.41
C ALA A 26 -34.54 28.84 20.33
N GLU A 27 -35.59 29.55 20.79
CA GLU A 27 -35.67 31.02 20.77
C GLU A 27 -34.98 31.70 21.98
N GLU A 28 -34.79 31.00 23.12
CA GLU A 28 -34.07 31.55 24.30
C GLU A 28 -32.53 31.50 24.19
N TYR A 29 -31.95 31.00 23.10
CA TYR A 29 -30.49 30.91 22.90
C TYR A 29 -29.91 32.13 22.15
N TYR A 30 -29.79 33.27 22.84
CA TYR A 30 -29.04 34.43 22.32
C TYR A 30 -27.56 34.46 22.72
N GLU A 31 -27.01 33.38 23.28
CA GLU A 31 -25.56 33.22 23.47
C GLU A 31 -25.09 31.80 23.11
N ASN A 32 -25.09 31.45 21.82
CA ASN A 32 -24.36 30.26 21.36
C ASN A 32 -22.85 30.59 21.36
N PRO A 33 -21.99 29.85 22.10
CA PRO A 33 -20.54 30.05 22.10
C PRO A 33 -19.93 30.05 20.70
N TRP A 34 -20.48 29.27 19.77
CA TRP A 34 -20.03 29.23 18.37
C TRP A 34 -20.24 30.57 17.66
N THR A 35 -21.38 31.25 17.87
CA THR A 35 -21.65 32.57 17.28
C THR A 35 -20.63 33.60 17.78
N ARG A 36 -20.24 33.53 19.07
CA ARG A 36 -19.15 34.37 19.60
C ARG A 36 -17.81 34.05 18.97
N THR A 37 -17.49 32.78 18.75
CA THR A 37 -16.24 32.35 18.10
C THR A 37 -16.18 32.83 16.65
N VAL A 38 -17.26 32.65 15.89
CA VAL A 38 -17.36 33.14 14.50
C VAL A 38 -17.21 34.66 14.42
N MET A 39 -17.92 35.41 15.28
CA MET A 39 -17.79 36.87 15.34
C MET A 39 -16.41 37.35 15.84
N ALA A 40 -15.71 36.57 16.67
CA ALA A 40 -14.36 36.89 17.12
C ALA A 40 -13.31 36.59 16.04
N GLU A 41 -13.47 35.51 15.28
CA GLU A 41 -12.58 35.18 14.17
C GLU A 41 -12.73 36.14 12.99
N THR A 42 -13.93 36.63 12.68
CA THR A 42 -14.12 37.65 11.63
C THR A 42 -13.46 38.98 11.99
N GLN A 43 -13.35 39.30 13.28
CA GLN A 43 -12.57 40.45 13.74
C GLN A 43 -11.05 40.25 13.61
N HIS A 44 -10.55 39.02 13.81
CA HIS A 44 -9.12 38.70 13.71
C HIS A 44 -8.67 38.41 12.27
N PHE A 45 -9.57 37.91 11.43
CA PHE A 45 -9.31 37.49 10.06
C PHE A 45 -10.43 37.98 9.13
N PRO A 46 -10.51 39.30 8.86
CA PRO A 46 -11.61 39.90 8.12
C PRO A 46 -11.74 39.42 6.67
N ASP A 47 -10.66 38.89 6.09
CA ASP A 47 -10.63 38.37 4.72
C ASP A 47 -10.97 36.86 4.62
N SER A 48 -11.26 36.19 5.74
CA SER A 48 -11.58 34.76 5.73
C SER A 48 -13.02 34.51 5.30
N SER A 49 -13.22 33.57 4.38
CA SER A 49 -14.57 33.16 3.98
C SER A 49 -15.29 32.44 5.13
N TYR A 50 -16.62 32.38 5.07
CA TYR A 50 -17.42 31.59 6.03
C TYR A 50 -16.94 30.13 6.10
N SER A 51 -16.51 29.56 4.96
CA SER A 51 -15.86 28.25 4.88
C SER A 51 -14.60 28.15 5.71
N ASP A 52 -13.70 29.14 5.59
CA ASP A 52 -12.42 29.13 6.27
C ASP A 52 -12.63 29.19 7.79
N ILE A 53 -13.67 29.91 8.22
CA ILE A 53 -14.09 30.01 9.61
C ILE A 53 -14.67 28.67 10.10
N CYS A 54 -15.55 28.03 9.33
CA CYS A 54 -16.06 26.69 9.66
C CYS A 54 -14.93 25.64 9.68
N GLU A 55 -14.02 25.66 8.70
CA GLU A 55 -12.85 24.79 8.62
C GLU A 55 -11.90 24.99 9.82
N ARG A 56 -11.68 26.22 10.28
CA ARG A 56 -10.85 26.50 11.47
C ARG A 56 -11.51 26.03 12.75
N ASN A 57 -12.79 26.34 12.92
CA ASN A 57 -13.52 26.15 14.17
C ASN A 57 -13.99 24.73 14.46
N GLY A 58 -14.00 23.82 13.48
CA GLY A 58 -14.25 22.38 13.69
C GLY A 58 -13.29 21.66 14.67
N SER A 59 -12.44 22.40 15.39
CA SER A 59 -11.35 21.91 16.25
C SER A 59 -11.61 22.06 17.76
N PHE A 60 -12.75 22.61 18.20
CA PHE A 60 -13.05 22.81 19.64
C PHE A 60 -14.22 21.95 20.11
N GLY A 61 -13.93 20.82 20.77
CA GLY A 61 -14.99 19.97 21.31
C GLY A 61 -14.56 18.78 22.17
N ASN A 62 -13.51 18.90 23.00
CA ASN A 62 -13.34 17.95 24.10
C ASN A 62 -14.36 18.30 25.21
N GLY A 63 -15.55 17.70 25.14
CA GLY A 63 -16.53 17.70 26.23
C GLY A 63 -17.61 18.77 26.13
N GLY A 64 -18.55 18.59 25.21
CA GLY A 64 -19.79 19.37 25.13
C GLY A 64 -20.43 19.22 23.76
N SER A 65 -21.70 18.83 23.73
CA SER A 65 -22.51 18.60 22.52
C SER A 65 -22.78 19.90 21.76
N TYR A 66 -21.78 20.41 21.02
CA TYR A 66 -21.95 21.50 20.08
C TYR A 66 -21.68 20.98 18.67
N GLU A 67 -22.72 20.88 17.85
CA GLU A 67 -22.62 20.58 16.41
C GLU A 67 -22.00 21.80 15.73
N ILE A 68 -20.73 21.71 15.36
CA ILE A 68 -20.05 22.72 14.55
C ILE A 68 -20.27 22.34 13.08
N PRO A 69 -20.85 23.22 12.24
CA PRO A 69 -21.01 22.98 10.80
C PRO A 69 -19.68 22.65 10.13
N PHE A 70 -19.61 21.53 9.42
CA PHE A 70 -18.38 21.10 8.74
C PHE A 70 -18.68 20.13 7.61
N THR A 71 -18.31 20.53 6.39
CA THR A 71 -18.31 19.71 5.19
C THR A 71 -16.87 19.41 4.78
N PRO A 72 -16.51 18.15 4.44
CA PRO A 72 -15.15 17.82 4.03
C PRO A 72 -14.82 18.36 2.63
N LYS A 73 -13.55 18.75 2.41
CA LYS A 73 -13.05 19.24 1.10
C LYS A 73 -13.36 18.30 -0.06
N ALA A 74 -13.31 16.99 0.17
CA ALA A 74 -13.64 15.99 -0.85
C ALA A 74 -15.06 16.14 -1.41
N PHE A 75 -16.02 16.51 -0.56
CA PHE A 75 -17.39 16.78 -1.01
C PHE A 75 -17.46 18.07 -1.82
N HIS A 76 -16.78 19.14 -1.38
CA HIS A 76 -16.68 20.37 -2.16
C HIS A 76 -16.08 20.16 -3.56
N TRP A 77 -15.00 19.39 -3.67
CA TRP A 77 -14.39 19.05 -4.97
C TRP A 77 -15.37 18.34 -5.91
N LEU A 78 -16.14 17.40 -5.37
CA LEU A 78 -17.16 16.69 -6.14
C LEU A 78 -18.22 17.67 -6.65
N ILE A 79 -18.72 18.54 -5.77
CA ILE A 79 -19.77 19.50 -6.11
C ILE A 79 -19.31 20.45 -7.20
N ASP A 80 -18.13 21.06 -7.04
CA ASP A 80 -17.58 22.00 -8.02
C ASP A 80 -17.35 21.31 -9.37
N SER A 81 -16.84 20.08 -9.35
CA SER A 81 -16.67 19.26 -10.55
C SER A 81 -18.00 18.95 -11.23
N TRP A 82 -19.02 18.59 -10.45
CA TRP A 82 -20.37 18.30 -10.95
C TRP A 82 -21.01 19.52 -11.59
N ARG A 83 -20.88 20.69 -10.96
CA ARG A 83 -21.41 21.96 -11.47
C ARG A 83 -20.74 22.33 -12.79
N LYS A 84 -19.40 22.29 -12.86
CA LYS A 84 -18.63 22.57 -14.08
C LYS A 84 -19.06 21.66 -15.24
N GLU A 85 -19.24 20.37 -14.97
CA GLU A 85 -19.43 19.35 -16.00
C GLU A 85 -20.91 19.17 -16.41
N TYR A 86 -21.85 19.14 -15.47
CA TYR A 86 -23.28 18.93 -15.74
C TYR A 86 -24.09 20.23 -15.91
N LYS A 87 -23.60 21.35 -15.36
CA LYS A 87 -24.26 22.67 -15.43
C LYS A 87 -25.76 22.61 -15.04
N PRO A 88 -26.09 22.11 -13.84
CA PRO A 88 -27.47 22.05 -13.37
C PRO A 88 -28.07 23.46 -13.28
N LYS A 89 -29.35 23.62 -13.66
CA LYS A 89 -30.10 24.89 -13.59
C LYS A 89 -30.83 25.06 -12.27
N SER A 90 -30.97 24.00 -11.49
CA SER A 90 -31.64 24.03 -10.20
C SER A 90 -30.95 23.08 -9.25
N ILE A 91 -30.43 23.62 -8.16
CA ILE A 91 -29.75 22.86 -7.12
C ILE A 91 -30.54 22.96 -5.82
N PHE A 92 -30.77 21.84 -5.17
CA PHE A 92 -31.36 21.81 -3.83
C PHE A 92 -30.40 21.20 -2.82
N ILE A 93 -30.18 21.91 -1.72
CA ILE A 93 -29.34 21.46 -0.61
C ILE A 93 -30.25 21.23 0.61
N PRO A 94 -30.76 19.99 0.78
CA PRO A 94 -31.48 19.63 2.00
C PRO A 94 -30.50 19.47 3.15
N TYR A 95 -31.00 19.53 4.38
CA TYR A 95 -30.21 19.30 5.59
C TYR A 95 -28.99 20.24 5.71
N ALA A 96 -29.09 21.46 5.18
CA ALA A 96 -27.96 22.39 5.16
C ALA A 96 -27.53 22.80 6.57
N ASP A 97 -26.22 22.94 6.78
CA ASP A 97 -25.63 23.49 8.00
C ASP A 97 -24.87 24.81 7.77
N GLY A 98 -24.72 25.20 6.50
CA GLY A 98 -24.10 26.45 6.08
C GLY A 98 -22.68 26.26 5.57
N SER A 99 -22.02 25.16 5.93
CA SER A 99 -20.67 24.85 5.45
C SER A 99 -20.66 24.51 3.96
N GLU A 100 -21.78 24.06 3.40
CA GLU A 100 -21.96 23.78 1.97
C GLU A 100 -22.09 25.05 1.12
N CYS A 101 -22.41 26.19 1.73
CA CYS A 101 -22.82 27.42 1.05
C CYS A 101 -21.66 28.21 0.39
N VAL A 102 -20.49 27.59 0.21
CA VAL A 102 -19.26 28.18 -0.34
C VAL A 102 -19.10 27.84 -1.83
N LEU A 103 -20.20 27.44 -2.49
CA LEU A 103 -20.26 27.37 -3.95
C LEU A 103 -19.79 28.72 -4.52
N LYS A 104 -18.56 28.77 -5.07
CA LYS A 104 -17.97 30.00 -5.59
C LYS A 104 -18.90 30.57 -6.68
N GLY A 105 -19.58 31.69 -6.39
CA GLY A 105 -20.40 32.43 -7.35
C GLY A 105 -21.71 33.00 -6.77
N GLU A 106 -22.10 34.20 -7.22
CA GLU A 106 -23.43 34.77 -7.00
C GLU A 106 -24.46 34.06 -7.90
N GLU A 107 -25.03 32.94 -7.46
CA GLU A 107 -26.00 32.18 -8.27
C GLU A 107 -27.36 32.07 -7.59
N LYS A 108 -28.38 32.65 -8.23
CA LYS A 108 -29.78 32.73 -7.75
C LYS A 108 -30.56 31.41 -7.86
N GLU A 109 -29.91 30.30 -8.19
CA GLU A 109 -30.55 29.02 -8.57
C GLU A 109 -30.28 27.86 -7.60
N VAL A 110 -29.68 28.15 -6.42
CA VAL A 110 -29.47 27.17 -5.35
C VAL A 110 -30.44 27.45 -4.20
N THR A 111 -31.28 26.47 -3.88
CA THR A 111 -32.23 26.54 -2.76
C THR A 111 -31.73 25.68 -1.59
N TYR A 112 -31.75 26.23 -0.38
CA TYR A 112 -31.30 25.55 0.83
C TYR A 112 -32.47 25.28 1.78
N TRP A 113 -32.46 24.12 2.45
CA TRP A 113 -33.35 23.85 3.58
C TRP A 113 -32.53 23.51 4.82
N PHE A 114 -32.66 24.35 5.85
CA PHE A 114 -31.96 24.21 7.11
C PHE A 114 -32.88 23.56 8.15
N PRO A 115 -32.55 22.36 8.68
CA PRO A 115 -33.29 21.76 9.78
C PRO A 115 -33.08 22.54 11.09
N ASN A 116 -31.95 23.24 11.22
CA ASN A 116 -31.62 24.10 12.35
C ASN A 116 -31.65 25.58 11.94
N ARG A 117 -32.66 26.32 12.44
CA ARG A 117 -32.85 27.75 12.14
C ARG A 117 -31.72 28.65 12.63
N ASN A 118 -30.96 28.22 13.64
CA ASN A 118 -29.80 28.99 14.07
C ASN A 118 -28.68 28.96 13.03
N PHE A 119 -28.45 27.82 12.37
CA PHE A 119 -27.49 27.75 11.25
C PHE A 119 -27.96 28.58 10.06
N GLU A 120 -29.25 28.54 9.74
CA GLU A 120 -29.82 29.39 8.68
C GLU A 120 -29.58 30.88 8.94
N ARG A 121 -29.88 31.35 10.17
CA ARG A 121 -29.68 32.74 10.57
C ARG A 121 -28.23 33.14 10.41
N ILE A 122 -27.30 32.31 10.89
CA ILE A 122 -25.88 32.61 10.84
C ILE A 122 -25.38 32.59 9.39
N ALA A 123 -25.74 31.59 8.58
CA ALA A 123 -25.37 31.55 7.18
C ALA A 123 -25.83 32.80 6.41
N LYS A 124 -27.06 33.28 6.68
CA LYS A 124 -27.61 34.52 6.09
C LYS A 124 -26.90 35.80 6.52
N GLU A 125 -26.17 35.80 7.64
CA GLU A 125 -25.34 36.95 8.04
C GLU A 125 -24.09 37.09 7.15
N PHE A 126 -23.61 35.98 6.58
CA PHE A 126 -22.37 35.93 5.80
C PHE A 126 -22.60 35.76 4.29
N LEU A 127 -23.75 35.23 3.89
CA LEU A 127 -24.00 34.75 2.53
C LEU A 127 -25.37 35.20 2.03
N THR A 128 -25.44 35.50 0.73
CA THR A 128 -26.71 35.76 0.04
C THR A 128 -27.24 34.44 -0.52
N ILE A 129 -28.10 33.77 0.24
CA ILE A 129 -28.65 32.44 -0.10
C ILE A 129 -30.18 32.44 -0.15
N ASP A 130 -30.75 31.61 -1.04
CA ASP A 130 -32.19 31.37 -1.09
C ASP A 130 -32.57 30.18 -0.21
N THR A 131 -33.52 30.35 0.70
CA THR A 131 -33.85 29.36 1.73
C THR A 131 -35.35 29.10 1.78
N VAL A 132 -35.74 27.85 1.98
CA VAL A 132 -37.14 27.48 2.22
C VAL A 132 -37.42 27.21 3.69
N GLU A 133 -38.61 27.58 4.15
CA GLU A 133 -39.02 27.30 5.53
C GLU A 133 -39.22 25.78 5.72
N GLU A 134 -40.07 25.15 4.93
CA GLU A 134 -40.31 23.71 5.04
C GLU A 134 -39.66 22.95 3.88
N MET A 135 -39.31 21.68 4.13
CA MET A 135 -38.82 20.81 3.07
C MET A 135 -39.89 20.69 1.98
N PRO A 136 -39.57 20.98 0.71
CA PRO A 136 -40.56 20.92 -0.37
C PRO A 136 -41.14 19.51 -0.49
N LYS A 137 -42.44 19.42 -0.82
CA LYS A 137 -43.11 18.11 -1.04
C LYS A 137 -43.09 17.66 -2.50
N LYS A 138 -42.91 18.61 -3.42
CA LYS A 138 -42.78 18.41 -4.86
C LYS A 138 -41.83 19.46 -5.42
N GLY A 139 -41.03 19.06 -6.40
CA GLY A 139 -40.05 19.92 -7.06
C GLY A 139 -39.48 19.24 -8.30
N LYS A 140 -38.65 19.96 -9.05
CA LYS A 140 -37.86 19.43 -10.16
C LYS A 140 -36.47 20.06 -10.11
N TYR A 141 -35.61 19.46 -9.32
CA TYR A 141 -34.21 19.85 -9.18
C TYR A 141 -33.33 18.97 -10.05
N ASP A 142 -32.43 19.60 -10.81
CA ASP A 142 -31.43 18.91 -11.63
C ASP A 142 -30.39 18.21 -10.75
N LEU A 143 -30.12 18.78 -9.57
CA LEU A 143 -29.15 18.25 -8.62
C LEU A 143 -29.62 18.46 -7.18
N ILE A 144 -29.62 17.39 -6.39
CA ILE A 144 -29.87 17.44 -4.95
C ILE A 144 -28.63 16.94 -4.25
N MET A 145 -28.08 17.68 -3.29
CA MET A 145 -26.85 17.29 -2.61
C MET A 145 -26.80 17.72 -1.16
N SER A 146 -26.18 16.92 -0.29
CA SER A 146 -26.01 17.30 1.11
C SER A 146 -24.91 16.47 1.79
N ASP A 147 -24.19 17.11 2.71
CA ASP A 147 -23.40 16.39 3.71
C ASP A 147 -24.32 15.95 4.85
N LEU A 148 -24.63 14.65 4.92
CA LEU A 148 -25.57 14.11 5.89
C LEU A 148 -24.89 13.86 7.24
N PRO A 149 -25.58 14.09 8.38
CA PRO A 149 -25.03 13.86 9.70
C PRO A 149 -24.75 12.36 9.93
N PHE A 150 -23.62 12.07 10.59
CA PHE A 150 -23.22 10.70 10.89
C PHE A 150 -23.73 10.22 12.25
N GLY A 151 -24.27 8.99 12.28
CA GLY A 151 -24.51 8.27 13.51
C GLY A 151 -25.17 6.90 13.29
N PRO A 152 -25.54 6.20 14.37
CA PRO A 152 -26.19 4.89 14.27
C PRO A 152 -27.47 5.00 13.42
N PHE A 153 -27.71 4.01 12.55
CA PHE A 153 -28.85 3.97 11.62
C PHE A 153 -30.22 4.24 12.29
N ASN A 154 -30.36 3.88 13.57
CA ASN A 154 -31.59 4.11 14.35
C ASN A 154 -31.68 5.51 14.99
N SER A 155 -30.56 6.20 15.15
CA SER A 155 -30.46 7.49 15.85
C SER A 155 -30.68 8.69 14.92
N TYR A 156 -30.34 8.57 13.63
CA TYR A 156 -30.46 9.63 12.62
C TYR A 156 -31.47 9.28 11.52
N ARG A 157 -32.60 8.71 11.91
CA ARG A 157 -33.69 8.35 10.99
C ARG A 157 -34.17 9.55 10.16
N SER A 158 -34.03 10.77 10.67
CA SER A 158 -34.37 12.01 9.97
C SER A 158 -33.57 12.22 8.68
N ALA A 159 -32.25 12.01 8.69
CA ALA A 159 -31.41 12.23 7.49
C ALA A 159 -31.72 11.25 6.36
N TYR A 160 -31.95 9.97 6.69
CA TYR A 160 -32.37 8.97 5.71
C TYR A 160 -33.79 9.25 5.18
N VAL A 161 -34.71 9.70 6.05
CA VAL A 161 -36.05 10.13 5.62
C VAL A 161 -35.97 11.35 4.69
N THR A 162 -35.06 12.28 4.94
CA THR A 162 -34.78 13.40 4.02
C THR A 162 -34.38 12.88 2.64
N VAL A 163 -33.51 11.87 2.55
CA VAL A 163 -33.14 11.26 1.26
C VAL A 163 -34.33 10.58 0.58
N ASP A 164 -35.18 9.87 1.34
CA ASP A 164 -36.40 9.25 0.84
C ASP A 164 -37.35 10.30 0.20
N ASP A 165 -37.47 11.47 0.83
CA ASP A 165 -38.34 12.56 0.36
C ASP A 165 -37.81 13.24 -0.91
N CYS A 166 -36.49 13.23 -1.13
CA CYS A 166 -35.86 13.82 -2.32
C CYS A 166 -36.30 13.15 -3.63
N ILE A 167 -36.84 11.92 -3.61
CA ILE A 167 -37.34 11.22 -4.81
C ILE A 167 -38.41 12.06 -5.55
N ASN A 168 -39.28 12.74 -4.79
CA ASN A 168 -40.36 13.58 -5.34
C ASN A 168 -39.90 14.99 -5.76
N LEU A 169 -38.64 15.32 -5.46
CA LEU A 169 -38.03 16.62 -5.75
C LEU A 169 -37.07 16.56 -6.94
N LEU A 170 -36.55 15.37 -7.24
CA LEU A 170 -35.57 15.17 -8.30
C LEU A 170 -36.23 15.20 -9.69
N ASP A 171 -35.64 15.93 -10.62
CA ASP A 171 -36.04 15.85 -12.04
C ASP A 171 -35.76 14.43 -12.61
N ASP A 172 -36.40 14.08 -13.71
CA ASP A 172 -36.30 12.75 -14.30
C ASP A 172 -34.87 12.42 -14.80
N ASN A 173 -34.10 13.44 -15.16
CA ASN A 173 -32.68 13.32 -15.49
C ASN A 173 -31.74 13.85 -14.40
N GLY A 174 -32.28 14.20 -13.23
CA GLY A 174 -31.51 14.76 -12.13
C GLY A 174 -30.68 13.73 -11.36
N TYR A 175 -29.74 14.21 -10.57
CA TYR A 175 -28.91 13.38 -9.68
C TYR A 175 -29.03 13.80 -8.22
N CYS A 176 -28.93 12.83 -7.32
CA CYS A 176 -28.72 13.03 -5.89
C CYS A 176 -27.27 12.67 -5.53
N ALA A 177 -26.60 13.46 -4.70
CA ALA A 177 -25.27 13.16 -4.18
C ALA A 177 -25.20 13.41 -2.67
N PHE A 178 -25.00 12.35 -1.88
CA PHE A 178 -25.01 12.44 -0.41
C PHE A 178 -23.81 11.74 0.21
N THR A 179 -23.28 12.30 1.29
CA THR A 179 -22.24 11.65 2.09
C THR A 179 -22.86 10.57 2.98
N PHE A 180 -22.14 9.46 3.16
CA PHE A 180 -22.50 8.39 4.09
C PHE A 180 -21.24 7.81 4.74
N PRO A 181 -21.34 7.26 5.96
CA PRO A 181 -20.34 6.33 6.46
C PRO A 181 -20.18 5.14 5.49
N VAL A 182 -18.97 4.61 5.34
CA VAL A 182 -18.68 3.45 4.46
C VAL A 182 -19.55 2.23 4.81
N GLY A 183 -20.11 2.17 6.03
CA GLY A 183 -21.09 1.17 6.44
C GLY A 183 -22.34 1.08 5.53
N ILE A 184 -22.59 2.07 4.66
CA ILE A 184 -23.61 1.99 3.60
C ILE A 184 -23.36 0.82 2.63
N THR A 185 -22.11 0.36 2.50
CA THR A 185 -21.73 -0.80 1.67
C THR A 185 -21.88 -2.13 2.41
N ALA A 186 -22.13 -2.10 3.72
CA ALA A 186 -22.40 -3.29 4.53
C ALA A 186 -23.84 -3.78 4.34
N LYS A 187 -24.18 -4.91 4.99
CA LYS A 187 -25.48 -5.59 4.81
C LYS A 187 -26.69 -4.66 5.00
N SER A 188 -26.77 -3.94 6.12
CA SER A 188 -27.91 -3.05 6.42
C SER A 188 -28.00 -1.87 5.45
N GLY A 189 -26.86 -1.32 5.03
CA GLY A 189 -26.81 -0.25 4.04
C GLY A 189 -27.25 -0.72 2.66
N LYS A 190 -26.80 -1.91 2.21
CA LYS A 190 -27.25 -2.56 0.98
C LYS A 190 -28.76 -2.85 0.99
N GLU A 191 -29.31 -3.28 2.13
CA GLU A 191 -30.75 -3.47 2.31
C GLU A 191 -31.52 -2.15 2.16
N TRP A 192 -30.99 -1.05 2.73
CA TRP A 192 -31.59 0.27 2.57
C TRP A 192 -31.51 0.79 1.12
N LEU A 193 -30.37 0.64 0.44
CA LEU A 193 -30.20 0.99 -0.98
C LEU A 193 -31.17 0.20 -1.87
N ALA A 194 -31.38 -1.10 -1.60
CA ALA A 194 -32.39 -1.90 -2.30
C ALA A 194 -33.82 -1.37 -2.07
N GLY A 195 -34.11 -0.86 -0.87
CA GLY A 195 -35.35 -0.15 -0.56
C GLY A 195 -35.54 1.13 -1.39
N MET A 196 -34.46 1.88 -1.66
CA MET A 196 -34.50 3.06 -2.52
C MET A 196 -34.73 2.69 -4.00
N GLU A 197 -34.07 1.61 -4.46
CA GLU A 197 -34.30 1.10 -5.83
C GLU A 197 -35.77 0.72 -6.03
N ALA A 198 -36.42 0.11 -5.02
CA ALA A 198 -37.84 -0.21 -5.06
C ALA A 198 -38.76 1.03 -5.11
N LYS A 199 -38.28 2.19 -4.66
CA LYS A 199 -38.98 3.49 -4.76
C LYS A 199 -38.64 4.26 -6.04
N GLY A 200 -37.82 3.70 -6.93
CA GLY A 200 -37.44 4.31 -8.21
C GLY A 200 -36.22 5.22 -8.15
N LEU A 201 -35.40 5.14 -7.10
CA LEU A 201 -34.15 5.88 -6.99
C LEU A 201 -32.97 4.88 -6.94
N PHE A 202 -32.12 4.90 -7.96
CA PHE A 202 -31.09 3.88 -8.18
C PHE A 202 -29.71 4.40 -7.82
N CYS A 203 -28.95 3.62 -7.04
CA CYS A 203 -27.55 3.88 -6.76
C CYS A 203 -26.70 3.54 -7.99
N ASN A 204 -26.06 4.58 -8.55
CA ASN A 204 -25.28 4.50 -9.77
C ASN A 204 -23.78 4.72 -9.54
N ALA A 205 -23.40 5.42 -8.47
CA ALA A 205 -22.01 5.52 -8.06
C ALA A 205 -21.81 5.53 -6.54
N ILE A 206 -20.68 4.98 -6.09
CA ILE A 206 -20.17 5.13 -4.71
C ILE A 206 -18.70 5.54 -4.82
N MET A 207 -18.38 6.74 -4.36
CA MET A 207 -17.03 7.31 -4.43
C MET A 207 -16.43 7.40 -3.04
N ASP A 208 -15.28 6.75 -2.84
CA ASP A 208 -14.56 6.73 -1.57
C ASP A 208 -13.97 8.11 -1.30
N MET A 209 -14.17 8.63 -0.08
CA MET A 209 -13.49 9.85 0.33
C MET A 209 -12.13 9.53 0.96
N PRO A 210 -11.19 10.49 0.98
CA PRO A 210 -9.90 10.31 1.63
C PRO A 210 -10.07 9.85 3.08
N LEU A 211 -9.15 9.01 3.55
CA LEU A 211 -9.08 8.67 4.96
C LEU A 211 -9.02 9.95 5.79
N ASN A 212 -9.73 9.96 6.91
CA ASN A 212 -9.76 11.11 7.81
C ASN A 212 -10.39 12.38 7.20
N SER A 213 -11.27 12.25 6.19
CA SER A 213 -12.02 13.40 5.63
C SER A 213 -12.77 14.21 6.69
N TYR A 214 -13.27 13.53 7.73
CA TYR A 214 -13.90 14.15 8.90
C TYR A 214 -13.00 14.21 10.13
N GLY A 215 -11.68 14.08 9.98
CA GLY A 215 -10.74 13.82 11.08
C GLY A 215 -10.72 14.78 12.25
N ARG A 216 -11.32 15.97 12.08
CA ARG A 216 -11.52 16.95 13.14
C ARG A 216 -12.69 16.60 14.07
N ILE A 217 -13.63 15.80 13.58
CA ILE A 217 -14.86 15.37 14.26
C ILE A 217 -14.82 13.86 14.53
N THR A 218 -14.46 13.06 13.53
CA THR A 218 -14.50 11.59 13.60
C THR A 218 -13.54 10.95 12.60
N THR A 219 -13.06 9.75 12.94
CA THR A 219 -12.19 8.93 12.08
C THR A 219 -12.98 7.96 11.19
N VAL A 220 -14.32 8.09 11.15
CA VAL A 220 -15.19 7.22 10.36
C VAL A 220 -14.90 7.37 8.86
N GLU A 221 -14.56 6.26 8.23
CA GLU A 221 -14.46 6.15 6.77
C GLU A 221 -15.81 6.46 6.13
N SER A 222 -15.78 7.21 5.03
CA SER A 222 -16.96 7.80 4.42
C SER A 222 -16.86 7.78 2.90
N VAL A 223 -18.02 7.81 2.27
CA VAL A 223 -18.21 7.72 0.83
C VAL A 223 -19.24 8.75 0.39
N VAL A 224 -19.24 9.11 -0.88
CA VAL A 224 -20.35 9.82 -1.52
C VAL A 224 -21.14 8.83 -2.37
N VAL A 225 -22.44 8.76 -2.13
CA VAL A 225 -23.37 7.93 -2.90
C VAL A 225 -24.12 8.80 -3.89
N ILE A 226 -24.06 8.41 -5.17
CA ILE A 226 -24.75 9.10 -6.25
C ILE A 226 -25.92 8.25 -6.74
N MET A 227 -27.10 8.87 -6.78
CA MET A 227 -28.34 8.22 -7.17
C MET A 227 -29.08 9.01 -8.25
N SER A 228 -29.88 8.34 -9.06
CA SER A 228 -30.82 9.00 -9.98
C SER A 228 -32.02 8.10 -10.27
N LYS A 229 -33.03 8.66 -10.95
CA LYS A 229 -34.20 7.89 -11.44
C LYS A 229 -33.84 6.93 -12.59
N ASN A 230 -32.68 7.13 -13.22
CA ASN A 230 -32.20 6.29 -14.31
C ASN A 230 -31.26 5.21 -13.75
N LYS A 231 -31.62 3.94 -13.97
CA LYS A 231 -30.84 2.81 -13.46
C LYS A 231 -29.62 2.53 -14.35
N SER A 232 -28.45 2.35 -13.72
CA SER A 232 -27.26 1.77 -14.34
C SER A 232 -27.13 0.28 -14.06
N ASP A 233 -26.65 -0.49 -15.04
CA ASP A 233 -26.43 -1.95 -14.89
C ASP A 233 -25.27 -2.27 -13.94
N ARG A 234 -24.24 -1.42 -13.97
CA ARG A 234 -23.02 -1.55 -13.16
C ARG A 234 -22.88 -0.36 -12.22
N LEU A 235 -22.24 -0.58 -11.09
CA LEU A 235 -21.93 0.48 -10.13
C LEU A 235 -20.63 1.17 -10.54
N PHE A 236 -20.61 2.49 -10.58
CA PHE A 236 -19.37 3.24 -10.75
C PHE A 236 -18.70 3.47 -9.40
N VAL A 237 -17.42 3.10 -9.28
CA VAL A 237 -16.64 3.31 -8.05
C VAL A 237 -15.32 4.02 -8.35
N GLY A 238 -14.84 4.81 -7.40
CA GLY A 238 -13.57 5.53 -7.50
C GLY A 238 -13.25 6.27 -6.21
N MET A 239 -12.15 7.04 -6.18
CA MET A 239 -11.66 7.72 -4.99
C MET A 239 -11.51 9.23 -5.21
N LEU A 240 -12.14 10.03 -4.36
CA LEU A 240 -12.05 11.50 -4.32
C LEU A 240 -10.76 11.97 -3.61
N ALA A 241 -9.60 11.54 -4.11
CA ALA A 241 -8.30 11.81 -3.48
C ALA A 241 -7.94 13.30 -3.39
N ASP A 242 -8.25 14.06 -4.45
CA ASP A 242 -7.95 15.48 -4.63
C ASP A 242 -8.92 16.13 -5.63
N GLU A 243 -8.83 17.45 -5.84
CA GLU A 243 -9.68 18.20 -6.77
C GLU A 243 -9.64 17.64 -8.21
N LYS A 244 -8.45 17.30 -8.71
CA LYS A 244 -8.27 16.77 -10.07
C LYS A 244 -8.90 15.38 -10.22
N SER A 245 -8.85 14.57 -9.18
CA SER A 245 -9.50 13.26 -9.14
C SER A 245 -11.02 13.40 -9.20
N ALA A 246 -11.60 14.40 -8.52
CA ALA A 246 -13.03 14.68 -8.57
C ALA A 246 -13.47 15.10 -9.98
N GLU A 247 -12.72 16.01 -10.62
CA GLU A 247 -12.98 16.43 -12.00
C GLU A 247 -12.97 15.23 -12.96
N THR A 248 -11.96 14.36 -12.83
CA THR A 248 -11.82 13.16 -13.65
C THR A 248 -12.95 12.15 -13.39
N LEU A 249 -13.32 11.93 -12.13
CA LEU A 249 -14.39 11.00 -11.74
C LEU A 249 -15.75 11.44 -12.29
N VAL A 250 -16.09 12.71 -12.14
CA VAL A 250 -17.35 13.27 -12.65
C VAL A 250 -17.40 13.18 -14.17
N HIS A 251 -16.31 13.54 -14.85
CA HIS A 251 -16.19 13.41 -16.30
C HIS A 251 -16.39 11.96 -16.79
N ASN A 252 -15.68 11.02 -16.16
CA ASN A 252 -15.76 9.59 -16.49
C ASN A 252 -17.14 9.01 -16.22
N PHE A 253 -17.75 9.36 -15.08
CA PHE A 253 -19.11 8.95 -14.74
C PHE A 253 -20.13 9.46 -15.77
N LYS A 254 -20.07 10.73 -16.14
CA LYS A 254 -20.96 11.34 -17.14
C LYS A 254 -20.85 10.66 -18.50
N ASN A 255 -19.63 10.40 -18.94
CA ASN A 255 -19.36 9.81 -20.25
C ASN A 255 -19.48 8.28 -20.26
N GLN A 256 -19.85 7.66 -19.12
CA GLN A 256 -19.92 6.20 -18.96
C GLN A 256 -18.61 5.51 -19.35
N GLN A 257 -17.48 6.12 -18.99
CA GLN A 257 -16.13 5.65 -19.30
C GLN A 257 -15.44 5.12 -18.04
N ALA A 258 -14.88 3.91 -18.12
CA ALA A 258 -13.92 3.45 -17.13
C ALA A 258 -12.56 4.11 -17.40
N SER A 259 -11.82 4.42 -16.35
CA SER A 259 -10.49 5.00 -16.46
C SER A 259 -9.48 3.99 -17.00
N ASN A 260 -8.78 4.39 -18.07
CA ASN A 260 -7.67 3.62 -18.63
C ASN A 260 -6.36 3.82 -17.86
N ALA A 261 -6.24 4.91 -17.09
CA ALA A 261 -5.01 5.26 -16.39
C ALA A 261 -4.93 4.59 -15.00
N SER A 262 -6.04 4.60 -14.26
CA SER A 262 -6.10 3.97 -12.94
C SER A 262 -7.56 3.78 -12.51
N PRO A 263 -7.93 2.60 -11.97
CA PRO A 263 -9.27 2.35 -11.43
C PRO A 263 -9.73 3.37 -10.37
N LYS A 264 -8.80 4.05 -9.68
CA LYS A 264 -9.13 5.09 -8.68
C LYS A 264 -9.88 6.28 -9.29
N PHE A 265 -9.69 6.54 -10.58
CA PHE A 265 -10.36 7.61 -11.32
C PHE A 265 -11.70 7.18 -11.94
N GLY A 266 -12.23 6.03 -11.51
CA GLY A 266 -13.53 5.57 -11.95
C GLY A 266 -13.46 4.25 -12.69
N ILE A 267 -14.18 3.25 -12.20
CA ILE A 267 -14.37 1.98 -12.87
C ILE A 267 -15.80 1.49 -12.64
N PHE A 268 -16.38 0.84 -13.64
CA PHE A 268 -17.65 0.15 -13.49
C PHE A 268 -17.42 -1.26 -12.95
N VAL A 269 -18.09 -1.60 -11.86
CA VAL A 269 -18.01 -2.87 -11.15
C VAL A 269 -19.38 -3.50 -10.98
N ASP A 270 -19.40 -4.80 -10.69
CA ASP A 270 -20.65 -5.49 -10.36
C ASP A 270 -21.17 -5.00 -9.01
N LYS A 271 -22.49 -4.92 -8.83
CA LYS A 271 -23.13 -4.36 -7.63
C LYS A 271 -22.83 -5.12 -6.32
N GLU A 272 -22.14 -6.24 -6.39
CA GLU A 272 -21.61 -6.94 -5.22
C GLU A 272 -20.46 -6.16 -4.55
N ILE A 273 -19.66 -5.46 -5.36
CA ILE A 273 -18.57 -4.59 -4.91
C ILE A 273 -19.17 -3.27 -4.42
N GLY A 274 -18.97 -2.96 -3.14
CA GLY A 274 -19.66 -1.85 -2.48
C GLY A 274 -19.02 -0.49 -2.72
N CYS A 275 -17.70 -0.44 -2.91
CA CYS A 275 -16.95 0.80 -3.15
C CYS A 275 -15.58 0.50 -3.78
N PHE A 276 -14.77 1.54 -3.99
CA PHE A 276 -13.43 1.39 -4.56
C PHE A 276 -12.48 0.62 -3.63
N ALA A 277 -12.53 0.84 -2.32
CA ALA A 277 -11.72 0.08 -1.38
C ALA A 277 -12.02 -1.44 -1.43
N ASP A 278 -13.29 -1.83 -1.61
CA ASP A 278 -13.67 -3.23 -1.81
C ASP A 278 -13.09 -3.79 -3.12
N TYR A 279 -13.14 -3.01 -4.20
CA TYR A 279 -12.55 -3.37 -5.50
C TYR A 279 -11.04 -3.60 -5.38
N GLN A 280 -10.32 -2.67 -4.74
CA GLN A 280 -8.88 -2.78 -4.52
C GLN A 280 -8.54 -4.04 -3.74
N LYS A 281 -9.22 -4.25 -2.60
CA LYS A 281 -9.05 -5.43 -1.76
C LYS A 281 -9.24 -6.74 -2.53
N LEU A 282 -10.31 -6.85 -3.33
CA LEU A 282 -10.56 -8.05 -4.14
C LEU A 282 -9.53 -8.24 -5.24
N THR A 283 -9.02 -7.15 -5.82
CA THR A 283 -7.96 -7.19 -6.83
C THR A 283 -6.65 -7.68 -6.22
N THR A 284 -6.26 -7.17 -5.05
CA THR A 284 -5.10 -7.66 -4.29
C THR A 284 -5.23 -9.15 -3.95
N ILE A 285 -6.40 -9.59 -3.48
CA ILE A 285 -6.67 -11.01 -3.22
C ILE A 285 -6.51 -11.83 -4.50
N ARG A 286 -7.07 -11.40 -5.63
CA ARG A 286 -6.94 -12.11 -6.92
C ARG A 286 -5.49 -12.22 -7.39
N ASN A 287 -4.69 -11.17 -7.27
CA ASN A 287 -3.29 -11.18 -7.67
C ASN A 287 -2.47 -12.11 -6.77
N LYS A 288 -2.65 -12.03 -5.44
CA LYS A 288 -2.04 -12.97 -4.50
C LYS A 288 -2.44 -14.41 -4.79
N ASN A 289 -3.72 -14.64 -5.08
CA ASN A 289 -4.23 -15.96 -5.41
C ASN A 289 -3.55 -16.54 -6.65
N LYS A 290 -3.36 -15.76 -7.72
CA LYS A 290 -2.60 -16.20 -8.90
C LYS A 290 -1.16 -16.61 -8.55
N ASN A 291 -0.50 -15.83 -7.70
CA ASN A 291 0.86 -16.13 -7.25
C ASN A 291 0.91 -17.41 -6.41
N LEU A 292 -0.08 -17.62 -5.54
CA LEU A 292 -0.22 -18.85 -4.76
C LEU A 292 -0.46 -20.07 -5.66
N GLU A 293 -1.33 -19.96 -6.66
CA GLU A 293 -1.59 -21.06 -7.60
C GLU A 293 -0.32 -21.48 -8.33
N LYS A 294 0.46 -20.51 -8.79
CA LYS A 294 1.74 -20.75 -9.46
C LYS A 294 2.79 -21.32 -8.50
N GLY A 295 2.91 -20.77 -7.29
CA GLY A 295 3.93 -21.16 -6.32
C GLY A 295 3.72 -22.57 -5.73
N TYR A 296 2.46 -22.95 -5.49
CA TYR A 296 2.10 -24.27 -4.99
C TYR A 296 1.78 -25.27 -6.12
N ASN A 297 1.78 -24.81 -7.38
CA ASN A 297 1.35 -25.58 -8.55
C ASN A 297 0.01 -26.29 -8.32
N ALA A 298 -0.95 -25.57 -7.73
CA ALA A 298 -2.20 -26.12 -7.25
C ALA A 298 -3.32 -25.09 -7.33
N SER A 299 -4.55 -25.55 -7.58
CA SER A 299 -5.72 -24.68 -7.51
C SER A 299 -6.02 -24.26 -6.07
N LEU A 300 -6.59 -23.07 -5.91
CA LEU A 300 -7.09 -22.64 -4.61
C LEU A 300 -8.50 -23.16 -4.36
N VAL A 301 -8.76 -23.50 -3.10
CA VAL A 301 -10.07 -23.97 -2.65
C VAL A 301 -10.45 -23.20 -1.39
N LYS A 302 -11.70 -22.72 -1.34
CA LYS A 302 -12.26 -22.08 -0.14
C LYS A 302 -12.23 -23.05 1.05
N ILE A 303 -11.84 -22.58 2.22
CA ILE A 303 -11.84 -23.40 3.45
C ILE A 303 -13.20 -24.05 3.70
N SER A 304 -14.30 -23.34 3.41
CA SER A 304 -15.67 -23.87 3.50
C SER A 304 -15.97 -25.08 2.59
N LYS A 305 -15.20 -25.27 1.51
CA LYS A 305 -15.28 -26.46 0.63
C LYS A 305 -14.33 -27.59 1.06
N LEU A 306 -13.35 -27.28 1.91
CA LEU A 306 -12.40 -28.25 2.48
C LEU A 306 -12.88 -28.81 3.82
N GLY A 307 -13.80 -28.11 4.51
CA GLY A 307 -14.20 -28.49 5.84
C GLY A 307 -15.26 -27.58 6.47
N LYS A 308 -15.56 -27.85 7.75
CA LYS A 308 -16.51 -27.07 8.56
C LYS A 308 -15.76 -26.14 9.51
N VAL A 309 -16.16 -24.87 9.52
CA VAL A 309 -15.63 -23.85 10.44
C VAL A 309 -16.57 -23.71 11.65
N LEU A 310 -16.07 -24.01 12.84
CA LEU A 310 -16.84 -24.02 14.09
C LEU A 310 -16.27 -23.00 15.09
N ALA A 311 -17.14 -22.21 15.69
CA ALA A 311 -16.80 -21.36 16.83
C ALA A 311 -16.79 -22.19 18.12
N PRO A 312 -15.98 -21.80 19.13
CA PRO A 312 -15.95 -22.48 20.42
C PRO A 312 -17.31 -22.40 21.11
N ASN A 313 -17.73 -23.50 21.72
CA ASN A 313 -18.94 -23.54 22.52
C ASN A 313 -18.71 -22.78 23.83
N ARG A 314 -19.59 -21.83 24.16
CA ARG A 314 -19.46 -20.95 25.35
C ARG A 314 -19.20 -21.68 26.67
N ASN A 315 -19.68 -22.92 26.81
CA ASN A 315 -19.58 -23.68 28.07
C ASN A 315 -18.79 -25.00 27.96
N LYS A 316 -18.46 -25.46 26.75
CA LYS A 316 -17.84 -26.77 26.51
C LYS A 316 -16.57 -26.71 25.66
N GLY A 317 -16.16 -25.53 25.22
CA GLY A 317 -14.99 -25.36 24.39
C GLY A 317 -15.15 -25.99 23.00
N PHE A 318 -14.10 -26.62 22.49
CA PHE A 318 -14.11 -27.34 21.21
C PHE A 318 -14.44 -28.83 21.37
N GLU A 319 -15.09 -29.40 20.36
CA GLU A 319 -15.27 -30.85 20.29
C GLU A 319 -13.99 -31.52 19.77
N LYS A 320 -13.56 -32.61 20.40
CA LYS A 320 -12.34 -33.31 19.98
C LYS A 320 -12.52 -33.89 18.58
N ASN A 321 -11.67 -33.45 17.65
CA ASN A 321 -11.63 -33.96 16.29
C ASN A 321 -10.19 -34.10 15.81
N ALA A 322 -9.81 -35.31 15.39
CA ALA A 322 -8.44 -35.61 14.96
C ALA A 322 -8.02 -34.85 13.69
N ASN A 323 -9.00 -34.47 12.85
CA ASN A 323 -8.77 -33.84 11.55
C ASN A 323 -9.09 -32.37 11.58
N SER A 324 -8.67 -31.70 12.64
CA SER A 324 -8.96 -30.30 12.83
C SER A 324 -7.73 -29.46 13.09
N VAL A 325 -7.83 -28.19 12.70
CA VAL A 325 -6.87 -27.14 13.03
C VAL A 325 -7.58 -26.02 13.77
N PHE A 326 -6.87 -25.34 14.66
CA PHE A 326 -7.38 -24.19 15.39
C PHE A 326 -6.79 -22.90 14.81
N VAL A 327 -7.64 -22.10 14.18
CA VAL A 327 -7.27 -20.84 13.52
C VAL A 327 -7.61 -19.66 14.41
N PRO A 328 -6.66 -18.78 14.76
CA PRO A 328 -6.95 -17.62 15.59
C PRO A 328 -7.85 -16.62 14.85
N LYS A 329 -8.78 -16.01 15.58
CA LYS A 329 -9.74 -15.02 15.07
C LYS A 329 -9.09 -13.70 14.71
N LEU A 330 -8.01 -13.34 15.39
CA LEU A 330 -7.31 -12.06 15.23
C LEU A 330 -5.81 -12.22 15.52
N GLY A 331 -5.03 -11.27 15.00
CA GLY A 331 -3.59 -11.19 15.24
C GLY A 331 -2.76 -12.15 14.39
N ASN A 332 -1.50 -12.31 14.81
CA ASN A 332 -0.48 -13.12 14.13
C ASN A 332 -0.15 -14.42 14.87
N SER A 333 -1.00 -14.82 15.83
CA SER A 333 -0.83 -16.10 16.53
C SER A 333 -0.82 -17.27 15.53
N ASN A 334 -0.15 -18.35 15.92
CA ASN A 334 -0.06 -19.53 15.07
C ASN A 334 -1.40 -20.27 15.01
N VAL A 335 -1.69 -20.83 13.84
CA VAL A 335 -2.64 -21.91 13.64
C VAL A 335 -2.02 -23.16 14.25
N VAL A 336 -2.76 -23.84 15.10
CA VAL A 336 -2.23 -24.98 15.88
C VAL A 336 -3.08 -26.22 15.70
N MET A 337 -2.50 -27.37 16.04
CA MET A 337 -3.10 -28.68 15.87
C MET A 337 -3.81 -29.18 17.14
N SER A 338 -3.47 -28.61 18.31
CA SER A 338 -4.01 -29.02 19.59
C SER A 338 -4.31 -27.81 20.50
N GLU A 339 -5.22 -28.02 21.46
CA GLU A 339 -5.56 -27.00 22.47
C GLU A 339 -4.39 -26.69 23.41
N ASP A 340 -3.48 -27.65 23.63
CA ASP A 340 -2.29 -27.49 24.47
C ASP A 340 -1.28 -26.48 23.88
N GLU A 341 -1.39 -26.19 22.58
CA GLU A 341 -0.53 -25.25 21.86
C GLU A 341 -1.14 -23.83 21.79
N PHE A 342 -2.26 -23.57 22.45
CA PHE A 342 -2.90 -22.25 22.41
C PHE A 342 -2.01 -21.15 22.98
N GLY A 343 -1.64 -20.20 22.12
CA GLY A 343 -0.92 -18.98 22.51
C GLY A 343 -1.83 -17.85 23.01
N ILE A 344 -3.15 -17.97 22.82
CA ILE A 344 -4.16 -17.00 23.26
C ILE A 344 -5.38 -17.71 23.84
N LYS A 345 -6.30 -16.95 24.44
CA LYS A 345 -7.51 -17.52 25.05
C LYS A 345 -8.38 -18.26 24.01
N GLU A 346 -8.89 -19.42 24.40
CA GLU A 346 -9.68 -20.34 23.55
C GLU A 346 -10.80 -19.67 22.75
N GLN A 347 -11.54 -18.73 23.34
CA GLN A 347 -12.63 -18.04 22.66
C GLN A 347 -12.20 -17.26 21.42
N ASN A 348 -10.89 -17.05 21.25
CA ASN A 348 -10.28 -16.36 20.12
C ASN A 348 -9.78 -17.32 19.04
N TYR A 349 -10.21 -18.59 19.04
CA TYR A 349 -9.95 -19.53 17.95
C TYR A 349 -11.26 -19.93 17.23
N PHE A 350 -11.10 -20.43 16.00
CA PHE A 350 -12.09 -21.24 15.29
C PHE A 350 -11.49 -22.64 15.08
N GLN A 351 -12.29 -23.68 15.19
CA GLN A 351 -11.89 -25.04 14.81
C GLN A 351 -12.33 -25.28 13.37
N VAL A 352 -11.40 -25.69 12.51
CA VAL A 352 -11.67 -26.07 11.13
C VAL A 352 -11.53 -27.57 11.01
N ILE A 353 -12.63 -28.30 10.87
CA ILE A 353 -12.66 -29.76 10.69
C ILE A 353 -12.59 -30.06 9.20
N LEU A 354 -11.53 -30.73 8.76
CA LEU A 354 -11.17 -30.92 7.35
C LEU A 354 -11.59 -32.30 6.82
N ASP A 355 -11.83 -32.35 5.51
CA ASP A 355 -11.91 -33.58 4.72
C ASP A 355 -10.49 -34.12 4.47
N GLU A 356 -10.15 -35.22 5.15
CA GLU A 356 -8.83 -35.87 5.09
C GLU A 356 -8.39 -36.24 3.66
N ASN A 357 -9.35 -36.46 2.74
CA ASN A 357 -9.04 -36.84 1.37
C ASN A 357 -8.62 -35.65 0.50
N LYS A 358 -8.79 -34.42 1.00
CA LYS A 358 -8.48 -33.18 0.27
C LYS A 358 -7.37 -32.38 0.92
N MET A 359 -7.37 -32.31 2.26
CA MET A 359 -6.50 -31.43 2.99
C MET A 359 -6.00 -32.08 4.27
N LEU A 360 -4.68 -32.22 4.39
CA LEU A 360 -4.05 -32.62 5.65
C LEU A 360 -4.11 -31.43 6.63
N PRO A 361 -4.61 -31.63 7.86
CA PRO A 361 -4.65 -30.58 8.87
C PRO A 361 -3.28 -29.91 9.10
N ARG A 362 -2.22 -30.71 9.16
CA ARG A 362 -0.84 -30.23 9.30
C ARG A 362 -0.40 -29.33 8.15
N PHE A 363 -0.82 -29.64 6.92
CA PHE A 363 -0.50 -28.82 5.75
C PHE A 363 -1.23 -27.48 5.80
N LEU A 364 -2.52 -27.46 6.17
CA LEU A 364 -3.25 -26.19 6.33
C LEU A 364 -2.64 -25.31 7.42
N ALA A 365 -2.27 -25.90 8.56
CA ALA A 365 -1.60 -25.19 9.64
C ALA A 365 -0.23 -24.65 9.19
N PHE A 366 0.57 -25.46 8.50
CA PHE A 366 1.83 -25.05 7.89
C PHE A 366 1.63 -23.84 6.96
N PHE A 367 0.74 -23.94 5.97
CA PHE A 367 0.49 -22.88 4.99
C PHE A 367 0.05 -21.59 5.68
N LEU A 368 -0.97 -21.66 6.55
CA LEU A 368 -1.50 -20.47 7.19
C LEU A 368 -0.49 -19.80 8.14
N ASN A 369 0.53 -20.52 8.62
CA ASN A 369 1.60 -19.97 9.44
C ASN A 369 2.80 -19.45 8.64
N THR A 370 2.85 -19.70 7.32
CA THR A 370 3.79 -18.99 6.45
C THR A 370 3.46 -17.50 6.44
N GLU A 371 4.43 -16.68 6.07
CA GLU A 371 4.24 -15.24 5.96
C GLU A 371 3.08 -14.87 5.01
N GLU A 372 3.02 -15.52 3.84
CA GLU A 372 1.93 -15.33 2.89
C GLU A 372 0.58 -15.79 3.45
N GLY A 373 0.57 -16.89 4.21
CA GLY A 373 -0.60 -17.35 4.95
C GLY A 373 -1.10 -16.30 5.96
N VAL A 374 -0.19 -15.70 6.74
CA VAL A 374 -0.53 -14.64 7.71
C VAL A 374 -1.09 -13.40 7.01
N LYS A 375 -0.44 -12.93 5.94
CA LYS A 375 -0.91 -11.79 5.13
C LYS A 375 -2.30 -12.08 4.52
N LEU A 376 -2.49 -13.29 4.00
CA LEU A 376 -3.78 -13.72 3.46
C LEU A 376 -4.87 -13.68 4.54
N ARG A 377 -4.60 -14.16 5.76
CA ARG A 377 -5.58 -14.07 6.86
C ARG A 377 -5.98 -12.63 7.14
N GLN A 378 -5.01 -11.72 7.20
CA GLN A 378 -5.25 -10.30 7.48
C GLN A 378 -6.12 -9.62 6.41
N LEU A 379 -5.95 -9.98 5.13
CA LEU A 379 -6.80 -9.48 4.05
C LEU A 379 -8.27 -9.83 4.28
N TYR A 380 -8.58 -10.99 4.86
CA TYR A 380 -9.96 -11.43 5.08
C TYR A 380 -10.58 -10.96 6.41
N TYR A 381 -9.82 -10.28 7.27
CA TYR A 381 -10.36 -9.68 8.49
C TYR A 381 -11.42 -8.61 8.17
N LYS A 382 -12.46 -8.52 9.02
CA LYS A 382 -13.52 -7.51 8.96
C LYS A 382 -13.71 -6.85 10.33
N GLY A 383 -14.15 -5.59 10.35
CA GLY A 383 -14.44 -4.82 11.56
C GLY A 383 -13.85 -3.40 11.53
N VAL A 384 -14.52 -2.44 12.19
CA VAL A 384 -14.12 -1.02 12.22
C VAL A 384 -13.03 -0.79 13.29
N THR A 385 -13.27 -1.21 14.54
CA THR A 385 -12.33 -1.01 15.66
C THR A 385 -11.39 -2.20 15.86
N ILE A 386 -11.89 -3.43 15.69
CA ILE A 386 -11.09 -4.66 15.80
C ILE A 386 -11.35 -5.51 14.56
N LYS A 387 -10.32 -5.65 13.72
CA LYS A 387 -10.37 -6.47 12.50
C LYS A 387 -10.14 -7.94 12.89
N ALA A 388 -11.14 -8.78 12.66
CA ALA A 388 -11.08 -10.21 12.98
C ALA A 388 -11.83 -11.06 11.94
N PHE A 389 -11.58 -12.37 11.94
CA PHE A 389 -12.43 -13.33 11.26
C PHE A 389 -13.80 -13.44 11.95
N ASN A 390 -14.84 -13.65 11.14
CA ASN A 390 -16.02 -14.39 11.55
C ASN A 390 -16.01 -15.76 10.85
N SER A 391 -16.91 -16.67 11.23
CA SER A 391 -16.93 -18.03 10.68
C SER A 391 -17.13 -18.05 9.15
N GLN A 392 -17.96 -17.14 8.63
CA GLN A 392 -18.20 -17.01 7.19
C GLN A 392 -16.94 -16.50 6.48
N THR A 393 -16.29 -15.44 6.97
CA THR A 393 -15.12 -14.87 6.30
C THR A 393 -13.92 -15.80 6.33
N LEU A 394 -13.72 -16.57 7.40
CA LEU A 394 -12.72 -17.64 7.43
C LEU A 394 -13.05 -18.73 6.40
N GLY A 395 -14.33 -19.09 6.25
CA GLY A 395 -14.77 -20.06 5.25
C GLY A 395 -14.57 -19.61 3.79
N GLU A 396 -14.53 -18.30 3.53
CA GLU A 396 -14.27 -17.72 2.20
C GLU A 396 -12.79 -17.64 1.84
N VAL A 397 -11.87 -17.84 2.79
CA VAL A 397 -10.42 -17.83 2.51
C VAL A 397 -10.08 -18.94 1.52
N GLU A 398 -9.47 -18.57 0.40
CA GLU A 398 -9.00 -19.49 -0.63
C GLU A 398 -7.56 -19.91 -0.34
N VAL A 399 -7.33 -21.20 -0.12
CA VAL A 399 -6.02 -21.76 0.24
C VAL A 399 -5.54 -22.76 -0.82
N PRO A 400 -4.22 -22.90 -1.04
CA PRO A 400 -3.68 -23.90 -1.96
C PRO A 400 -4.11 -25.31 -1.57
N CYS A 401 -4.61 -26.08 -2.53
CA CYS A 401 -5.04 -27.46 -2.32
C CYS A 401 -4.32 -28.44 -3.27
N PRO A 402 -3.01 -28.65 -3.12
CA PRO A 402 -2.28 -29.68 -3.87
C PRO A 402 -2.76 -31.08 -3.50
N THR A 403 -2.34 -32.11 -4.24
CA THR A 403 -2.69 -33.50 -3.91
C THR A 403 -2.14 -33.90 -2.53
N ILE A 404 -2.78 -34.87 -1.86
CA ILE A 404 -2.36 -35.33 -0.54
C ILE A 404 -0.90 -35.84 -0.56
N GLU A 405 -0.48 -36.45 -1.66
CA GLU A 405 0.89 -36.90 -1.88
C GLU A 405 1.86 -35.72 -1.85
N LEU A 406 1.55 -34.64 -2.59
CA LEU A 406 2.41 -33.47 -2.67
C LEU A 406 2.41 -32.66 -1.36
N GLN A 407 1.25 -32.57 -0.68
CA GLN A 407 1.18 -32.02 0.69
C GLN A 407 2.12 -32.77 1.65
N SER A 408 2.13 -34.11 1.58
CA SER A 408 3.00 -34.95 2.40
C SER A 408 4.48 -34.75 2.05
N GLU A 409 4.81 -34.62 0.76
CA GLU A 409 6.17 -34.37 0.29
C GLU A 409 6.71 -33.00 0.76
N TYR A 410 5.87 -31.95 0.71
CA TYR A 410 6.22 -30.64 1.27
C TYR A 410 6.54 -30.74 2.75
N LEU A 411 5.66 -31.37 3.53
CA LEU A 411 5.85 -31.52 4.98
C LEU A 411 7.09 -32.37 5.29
N ALA A 412 7.33 -33.46 4.56
CA ALA A 412 8.51 -34.30 4.76
C ALA A 412 9.82 -33.56 4.42
N THR A 413 9.80 -32.73 3.39
CA THR A 413 10.95 -31.89 3.01
C THR A 413 11.19 -30.82 4.09
N PHE A 414 10.13 -30.17 4.56
CA PHE A 414 10.21 -29.22 5.65
C PHE A 414 10.78 -29.84 6.93
N ASP A 415 10.33 -31.05 7.29
CA ASP A 415 10.84 -31.77 8.45
C ASP A 415 12.34 -32.09 8.33
N LYS A 416 12.80 -32.47 7.14
CA LYS A 416 14.25 -32.66 6.88
C LYS A 416 15.03 -31.36 7.07
N LEU A 417 14.50 -30.23 6.62
CA LEU A 417 15.12 -28.91 6.82
C LEU A 417 15.20 -28.55 8.31
N GLU A 418 14.16 -28.83 9.09
CA GLU A 418 14.16 -28.61 10.54
C GLU A 418 15.21 -29.48 11.24
N VAL A 419 15.36 -30.75 10.84
CA VAL A 419 16.41 -31.64 11.35
C VAL A 419 17.80 -31.07 11.06
N LEU A 420 18.06 -30.66 9.81
CA LEU A 420 19.34 -30.03 9.44
C LEU A 420 19.59 -28.74 10.22
N ARG A 421 18.56 -27.92 10.44
CA ARG A 421 18.66 -26.71 11.27
C ARG A 421 19.11 -27.06 12.69
N ILE A 422 18.49 -28.08 13.30
CA ILE A 422 18.86 -28.56 14.64
C ILE A 422 20.31 -29.07 14.67
N GLU A 423 20.76 -29.80 13.65
CA GLU A 423 22.15 -30.26 13.54
C GLU A 423 23.15 -29.10 13.45
N VAL A 424 22.85 -28.09 12.64
CA VAL A 424 23.67 -26.87 12.54
C VAL A 424 23.73 -26.14 13.88
N GLU A 425 22.60 -25.99 14.57
CA GLU A 425 22.58 -25.35 15.90
C GLU A 425 23.37 -26.15 16.94
N LYS A 426 23.35 -27.49 16.89
CA LYS A 426 24.23 -28.34 17.73
C LYS A 426 25.70 -28.09 17.45
N LEU A 427 26.10 -27.96 16.18
CA LEU A 427 27.48 -27.65 15.82
C LEU A 427 27.91 -26.26 16.30
N LYS A 428 27.02 -25.26 16.21
CA LYS A 428 27.22 -23.90 16.75
C LYS A 428 27.45 -23.92 18.25
N ASP A 429 26.58 -24.60 19.01
CA ASP A 429 26.73 -24.74 20.46
C ASP A 429 28.04 -25.47 20.82
N ARG A 430 28.42 -26.49 20.06
CA ARG A 430 29.66 -27.25 20.29
C ARG A 430 30.93 -26.43 20.03
N ILE A 431 31.01 -25.63 18.97
CA ILE A 431 32.19 -24.78 18.71
C ILE A 431 32.33 -23.70 19.79
N GLN A 432 31.21 -23.17 20.30
CA GLN A 432 31.19 -22.19 21.39
C GLN A 432 31.69 -22.80 22.70
N LYS A 433 31.27 -24.02 23.03
CA LYS A 433 31.69 -24.73 24.25
C LYS A 433 33.09 -25.35 24.16
N THR A 434 33.53 -25.76 22.97
CA THR A 434 34.81 -26.44 22.78
C THR A 434 35.52 -25.98 21.49
N PRO A 435 36.13 -24.78 21.49
CA PRO A 435 36.81 -24.23 20.29
C PRO A 435 37.91 -25.13 19.72
N ALA A 436 38.58 -25.93 20.57
CA ALA A 436 39.63 -26.86 20.14
C ALA A 436 39.15 -27.95 19.17
N ALA A 437 37.85 -28.24 19.11
CA ALA A 437 37.24 -29.22 18.20
C ALA A 437 37.04 -28.70 16.76
N TYR A 438 37.51 -27.49 16.43
CA TYR A 438 37.26 -26.83 15.14
C TYR A 438 37.60 -27.67 13.91
N LYS A 439 38.65 -28.51 13.96
CA LYS A 439 39.04 -29.38 12.83
C LYS A 439 37.99 -30.45 12.54
N ASN A 440 37.44 -31.08 13.58
CA ASN A 440 36.41 -32.12 13.45
C ASN A 440 35.07 -31.49 13.05
N ILE A 441 34.72 -30.36 13.67
CA ILE A 441 33.52 -29.58 13.31
C ILE A 441 33.58 -29.14 11.83
N ARG A 442 34.75 -28.71 11.35
CA ARG A 442 34.95 -28.35 9.94
C ARG A 442 34.76 -29.54 8.99
N ALA A 443 35.14 -30.75 9.39
CA ALA A 443 34.93 -31.95 8.60
C ALA A 443 33.45 -32.35 8.55
N GLU A 444 32.75 -32.36 9.69
CA GLU A 444 31.29 -32.61 9.76
C GLU A 444 30.50 -31.54 8.99
N MET A 445 30.92 -30.28 9.06
CA MET A 445 30.33 -29.20 8.27
C MET A 445 30.49 -29.46 6.77
N LYS A 446 31.58 -30.05 6.30
CA LYS A 446 31.76 -30.39 4.88
C LYS A 446 30.78 -31.46 4.42
N GLU A 447 30.45 -32.44 5.26
CA GLU A 447 29.45 -33.47 4.95
C GLU A 447 28.03 -32.88 4.84
N ILE A 448 27.67 -31.95 5.74
CA ILE A 448 26.42 -31.16 5.64
C ILE A 448 26.45 -30.23 4.41
N ASN A 449 27.64 -29.75 4.05
CA ASN A 449 27.88 -28.77 3.00
C ASN A 449 28.29 -29.39 1.65
N ASN A 450 28.00 -30.68 1.41
CA ASN A 450 28.29 -31.28 0.11
C ASN A 450 27.68 -30.39 -1.00
N GLN A 451 28.52 -30.10 -2.01
CA GLN A 451 28.37 -29.23 -3.19
C GLN A 451 28.86 -27.78 -3.07
N GLY A 452 30.04 -27.53 -3.66
CA GLY A 452 30.46 -26.22 -4.17
C GLY A 452 29.48 -25.61 -5.19
N ASP A 453 28.43 -26.34 -5.60
CA ASP A 453 27.34 -25.84 -6.44
C ASP A 453 26.54 -24.72 -5.78
N ARG A 454 26.39 -24.69 -4.44
CA ARG A 454 25.55 -23.67 -3.77
C ARG A 454 26.08 -22.24 -3.89
N PHE A 455 27.40 -22.05 -3.85
CA PHE A 455 27.99 -20.72 -4.04
C PHE A 455 27.88 -20.27 -5.50
N VAL A 456 28.07 -21.20 -6.44
CA VAL A 456 27.88 -20.93 -7.87
C VAL A 456 26.41 -20.64 -8.18
N GLN A 457 25.47 -21.40 -7.63
CA GLN A 457 24.03 -21.15 -7.76
C GLN A 457 23.64 -19.76 -7.24
N TRP A 458 24.20 -19.35 -6.09
CA TRP A 458 24.00 -17.99 -5.61
C TRP A 458 24.58 -16.93 -6.56
N ILE A 459 25.80 -17.12 -7.08
CA ILE A 459 26.35 -16.20 -8.10
C ILE A 459 25.41 -16.11 -9.30
N GLU A 460 24.85 -17.23 -9.76
CA GLU A 460 23.92 -17.25 -10.90
C GLU A 460 22.53 -16.67 -10.59
N SER A 461 22.17 -16.46 -9.31
CA SER A 461 20.93 -15.77 -8.93
C SER A 461 21.09 -14.25 -8.83
N LEU A 462 22.32 -13.73 -8.83
CA LEU A 462 22.58 -12.29 -8.71
C LEU A 462 22.35 -11.55 -10.04
N PRO A 463 22.09 -10.23 -10.00
CA PRO A 463 22.12 -9.38 -11.19
C PRO A 463 23.48 -9.46 -11.90
N TYR A 464 23.45 -9.47 -13.24
CA TYR A 464 24.63 -9.64 -14.09
C TYR A 464 25.84 -8.78 -13.69
N PRO A 465 25.69 -7.46 -13.39
CA PRO A 465 26.82 -6.61 -12.99
C PRO A 465 27.62 -7.14 -11.79
N LEU A 466 26.93 -7.79 -10.84
CA LEU A 466 27.52 -8.32 -9.61
C LEU A 466 27.99 -9.76 -9.80
N ALA A 467 27.16 -10.58 -10.46
CA ALA A 467 27.42 -11.98 -10.75
C ALA A 467 28.74 -12.16 -11.52
N THR A 468 28.99 -11.34 -12.55
CA THR A 468 30.21 -11.45 -13.36
C THR A 468 31.50 -11.15 -12.57
N ILE A 469 31.46 -10.25 -11.57
CA ILE A 469 32.63 -9.92 -10.74
C ILE A 469 32.92 -11.08 -9.78
N LEU A 470 31.89 -11.61 -9.12
CA LEU A 470 32.05 -12.77 -8.24
C LEU A 470 32.41 -14.04 -8.99
N LYS A 471 31.94 -14.20 -10.23
CA LYS A 471 32.38 -15.32 -11.07
C LYS A 471 33.88 -15.22 -11.33
N LYS A 472 34.40 -14.05 -11.68
CA LYS A 472 35.84 -13.80 -11.87
C LYS A 472 36.61 -14.09 -10.59
N TYR A 473 36.12 -13.65 -9.43
CA TYR A 473 36.68 -14.01 -8.12
C TYR A 473 36.76 -15.54 -7.91
N SER A 474 35.67 -16.27 -8.19
CA SER A 474 35.58 -17.71 -7.92
C SER A 474 36.57 -18.57 -8.70
N VAL A 475 37.06 -18.07 -9.84
CA VAL A 475 38.02 -18.77 -10.71
C VAL A 475 39.44 -18.20 -10.64
N THR A 476 39.65 -17.14 -9.84
CA THR A 476 40.98 -16.55 -9.67
C THR A 476 41.74 -17.30 -8.58
N GLU A 477 42.96 -17.74 -8.87
CA GLU A 477 43.80 -18.48 -7.92
C GLU A 477 44.69 -17.56 -7.06
N ASP A 478 45.28 -16.52 -7.67
CA ASP A 478 46.17 -15.58 -7.00
C ASP A 478 45.45 -14.77 -5.90
N LEU A 479 46.00 -14.79 -4.68
CA LEU A 479 45.34 -14.20 -3.50
C LEU A 479 45.25 -12.67 -3.56
N SER A 480 46.24 -12.01 -4.15
CA SER A 480 46.22 -10.54 -4.31
C SER A 480 45.10 -10.11 -5.26
N ASN A 481 44.99 -10.79 -6.40
CA ASN A 481 43.92 -10.58 -7.36
C ASN A 481 42.55 -10.96 -6.79
N ARG A 482 42.46 -12.04 -6.00
CA ARG A 482 41.22 -12.40 -5.29
C ARG A 482 40.76 -11.31 -4.32
N GLN A 483 41.68 -10.76 -3.53
CA GLN A 483 41.39 -9.63 -2.64
C GLN A 483 40.85 -8.43 -3.44
N GLU A 484 41.48 -8.12 -4.58
CA GLU A 484 41.04 -7.03 -5.46
C GLU A 484 39.66 -7.25 -6.05
N MET A 485 39.36 -8.45 -6.55
CA MET A 485 38.03 -8.78 -7.08
C MET A 485 36.92 -8.67 -6.01
N LEU A 486 37.22 -9.03 -4.75
CA LEU A 486 36.27 -8.85 -3.66
C LEU A 486 36.03 -7.37 -3.36
N PHE A 487 37.06 -6.52 -3.37
CA PHE A 487 36.86 -5.07 -3.23
C PHE A 487 36.02 -4.49 -4.36
N TYR A 488 36.29 -4.87 -5.60
CA TYR A 488 35.48 -4.45 -6.73
C TYR A 488 34.03 -4.91 -6.62
N PHE A 489 33.79 -6.13 -6.13
CA PHE A 489 32.44 -6.62 -5.89
C PHE A 489 31.70 -5.75 -4.87
N PHE A 490 32.30 -5.46 -3.72
CA PHE A 490 31.65 -4.64 -2.70
C PHE A 490 31.45 -3.18 -3.14
N GLU A 491 32.39 -2.61 -3.89
CA GLU A 491 32.24 -1.27 -4.46
C GLU A 491 31.11 -1.23 -5.49
N ALA A 492 31.09 -2.19 -6.44
CA ALA A 492 30.01 -2.36 -7.40
C ALA A 492 28.64 -2.58 -6.71
N TYR A 493 28.60 -3.39 -5.65
CA TYR A 493 27.40 -3.64 -4.87
C TYR A 493 26.87 -2.35 -4.24
N SER A 494 27.74 -1.53 -3.62
CA SER A 494 27.31 -0.26 -3.02
C SER A 494 26.76 0.74 -4.04
N ILE A 495 27.32 0.77 -5.25
CA ILE A 495 26.82 1.61 -6.35
C ILE A 495 25.47 1.07 -6.81
N PHE A 496 25.36 -0.25 -7.01
CA PHE A 496 24.14 -0.91 -7.44
C PHE A 496 22.98 -0.69 -6.45
N GLU A 497 23.22 -0.87 -5.15
CA GLU A 497 22.21 -0.66 -4.11
C GLU A 497 21.81 0.82 -3.99
N SER A 498 22.79 1.74 -4.02
CA SER A 498 22.53 3.18 -4.08
C SER A 498 21.72 3.58 -5.31
N THR A 499 21.91 2.88 -6.45
CA THR A 499 21.12 3.10 -7.68
C THR A 499 19.66 2.77 -7.44
N ILE A 500 19.38 1.63 -6.83
CA ILE A 500 18.02 1.18 -6.51
C ILE A 500 17.36 2.15 -5.51
N LEU A 501 18.06 2.48 -4.43
CA LEU A 501 17.57 3.39 -3.40
C LEU A 501 17.26 4.78 -3.96
N SER A 502 18.11 5.30 -4.86
CA SER A 502 17.93 6.60 -5.50
C SER A 502 16.78 6.60 -6.50
N ALA A 503 16.61 5.50 -7.25
CA ALA A 503 15.54 5.34 -8.21
C ALA A 503 14.14 5.43 -7.57
N ALA A 504 14.02 5.00 -6.31
CA ALA A 504 12.76 5.00 -5.56
C ALA A 504 12.44 6.35 -4.90
N ILE A 505 13.31 7.36 -4.98
CA ILE A 505 13.06 8.65 -4.31
C ILE A 505 11.96 9.42 -5.05
N ASP A 506 10.92 9.78 -4.32
CA ASP A 506 9.88 10.70 -4.75
C ASP A 506 9.89 11.93 -3.84
N LYS A 507 10.34 13.07 -4.37
CA LYS A 507 10.44 14.33 -3.60
C LYS A 507 9.10 14.93 -3.20
N GLU A 508 8.01 14.58 -3.89
CA GLU A 508 6.68 15.05 -3.50
C GLU A 508 6.15 14.26 -2.31
N MET A 509 6.58 13.00 -2.16
CA MET A 509 6.14 12.10 -1.10
C MET A 509 7.12 11.98 0.08
N MET A 510 8.40 12.33 -0.10
CA MET A 510 9.46 12.09 0.88
C MET A 510 10.17 13.38 1.32
N ASP A 511 10.32 13.56 2.64
CA ASP A 511 11.18 14.60 3.20
C ASP A 511 12.65 14.15 3.20
N CYS A 512 13.37 14.52 2.14
CA CYS A 512 14.80 14.28 1.99
C CYS A 512 15.69 15.30 2.73
N SER A 513 15.12 16.24 3.51
CA SER A 513 15.89 17.24 4.24
C SER A 513 16.84 16.66 5.30
N SER A 514 16.70 15.37 5.63
CA SER A 514 17.57 14.60 6.53
C SER A 514 18.87 14.10 5.87
N LEU A 515 19.04 14.21 4.55
CA LEU A 515 20.25 13.80 3.80
C LEU A 515 21.48 14.69 4.00
N LYS A 516 21.43 15.71 4.89
CA LYS A 516 22.45 16.76 5.10
C LYS A 516 23.90 16.29 5.29
N ASN A 517 24.13 15.02 5.62
CA ASN A 517 25.47 14.46 5.84
C ASN A 517 26.12 13.90 4.57
N VAL A 518 25.45 13.97 3.41
CA VAL A 518 25.97 13.54 2.11
C VAL A 518 25.92 14.73 1.16
N ASP A 519 27.09 15.26 0.80
CA ASP A 519 27.22 16.41 -0.10
C ASP A 519 27.36 15.92 -1.55
N SER A 520 26.62 16.53 -2.49
CA SER A 520 26.69 16.17 -3.90
C SER A 520 28.08 16.40 -4.50
N SER A 521 28.88 17.34 -3.99
CA SER A 521 30.28 17.56 -4.40
C SER A 521 31.18 16.32 -4.23
N PHE A 522 30.84 15.43 -3.29
CA PHE A 522 31.57 14.18 -3.09
C PHE A 522 31.52 13.26 -4.32
N PHE A 523 30.51 13.44 -5.18
CA PHE A 523 30.33 12.63 -6.37
C PHE A 523 30.96 13.25 -7.62
N GLU A 524 31.52 14.47 -7.55
CA GLU A 524 32.38 14.97 -8.63
C GLU A 524 33.57 14.03 -8.84
N ARG A 525 34.05 13.41 -7.75
CA ARG A 525 34.98 12.29 -7.77
C ARG A 525 34.60 11.27 -6.69
N ALA A 526 33.65 10.41 -7.02
CA ALA A 526 33.11 9.44 -6.07
C ALA A 526 34.18 8.40 -5.67
N SER A 527 34.21 8.10 -4.37
CA SER A 527 34.92 6.95 -3.82
C SER A 527 33.93 5.89 -3.32
N PHE A 528 34.41 4.66 -3.12
CA PHE A 528 33.64 3.62 -2.45
C PHE A 528 32.98 4.10 -1.15
N GLY A 529 33.71 4.84 -0.30
CA GLY A 529 33.16 5.40 0.93
C GLY A 529 32.04 6.43 0.72
N ASN A 530 32.01 7.16 -0.40
CA ASN A 530 30.92 8.09 -0.70
C ASN A 530 29.62 7.34 -1.03
N TRP A 531 29.71 6.25 -1.80
CA TRP A 531 28.57 5.38 -2.10
C TRP A 531 28.00 4.71 -0.85
N VAL A 532 28.85 4.20 0.04
CA VAL A 532 28.40 3.61 1.31
C VAL A 532 27.67 4.63 2.21
N ARG A 533 28.10 5.90 2.19
CA ARG A 533 27.41 6.98 2.92
C ARG A 533 26.04 7.30 2.33
N LEU A 534 25.94 7.37 1.01
CA LEU A 534 24.67 7.60 0.31
C LEU A 534 23.68 6.47 0.57
N ASP A 535 24.13 5.22 0.38
CA ASP A 535 23.36 4.02 0.66
C ASP A 535 22.74 4.05 2.07
N ARG A 536 23.57 4.30 3.08
CA ARG A 536 23.13 4.40 4.47
C ARG A 536 22.11 5.52 4.67
N ALA A 537 22.37 6.69 4.11
CA ALA A 537 21.52 7.85 4.30
C ALA A 537 20.12 7.57 3.74
N LEU A 538 20.03 7.01 2.54
CA LEU A 538 18.78 6.62 1.90
C LEU A 538 18.08 5.48 2.64
N SER A 539 18.81 4.42 2.99
CA SER A 539 18.28 3.29 3.75
C SER A 539 17.64 3.71 5.07
N ASN A 540 18.26 4.66 5.78
CA ASN A 540 17.72 5.18 7.03
C ASN A 540 16.39 5.92 6.85
N ILE A 541 16.22 6.68 5.77
CA ILE A 541 14.97 7.40 5.49
C ILE A 541 13.84 6.40 5.29
N TYR A 542 14.03 5.42 4.40
CA TYR A 542 13.01 4.39 4.15
C TYR A 542 12.68 3.58 5.40
N LEU A 543 13.70 3.18 6.18
CA LEU A 543 13.47 2.45 7.43
C LEU A 543 12.76 3.27 8.50
N GLN A 544 13.02 4.58 8.59
CA GLN A 544 12.32 5.45 9.53
C GLN A 544 10.83 5.48 9.21
N MET A 545 10.47 5.57 7.92
CA MET A 545 9.08 5.59 7.47
C MET A 545 8.40 4.23 7.66
N LEU A 546 9.08 3.13 7.30
CA LEU A 546 8.56 1.76 7.46
C LEU A 546 8.33 1.38 8.92
N ASN A 547 9.20 1.82 9.83
CA ASN A 547 9.09 1.49 11.25
C ASN A 547 8.28 2.53 12.06
N GLY A 548 7.73 3.55 11.40
CA GLY A 548 6.87 4.56 12.03
C GLY A 548 5.58 3.96 12.59
N THR A 549 4.88 4.70 13.45
CA THR A 549 3.57 4.28 13.98
C THR A 549 2.39 4.67 13.08
N ASP A 550 2.62 5.56 12.12
CA ASP A 550 1.61 6.04 11.19
C ASP A 550 1.48 5.10 9.98
N GLU A 551 0.31 4.47 9.83
CA GLU A 551 0.00 3.54 8.74
C GLU A 551 0.02 4.20 7.35
N LEU A 552 -0.20 5.51 7.25
CA LEU A 552 -0.06 6.24 5.98
C LEU A 552 1.42 6.43 5.62
N GLN A 553 2.25 6.77 6.59
CA GLN A 553 3.69 6.95 6.39
C GLN A 553 4.38 5.64 5.96
N LYS A 554 3.93 4.49 6.49
CA LYS A 554 4.43 3.16 6.09
C LYS A 554 4.16 2.81 4.63
N LYS A 555 3.13 3.40 4.01
CA LYS A 555 2.78 3.14 2.60
C LYS A 555 3.66 3.91 1.61
N ILE A 556 4.31 5.00 2.04
CA ILE A 556 5.11 5.83 1.13
C ILE A 556 6.28 5.02 0.55
N PRO A 557 7.11 4.31 1.34
CA PRO A 557 8.18 3.46 0.78
C PRO A 557 7.64 2.42 -0.21
N LEU A 558 6.48 1.81 0.06
CA LEU A 558 5.85 0.84 -0.84
C LEU A 558 5.50 1.47 -2.20
N ASN A 559 4.91 2.66 -2.20
CA ASN A 559 4.59 3.40 -3.43
C ASN A 559 5.85 3.83 -4.19
N CYS A 560 6.86 4.34 -3.49
CA CYS A 560 8.15 4.76 -4.02
C CYS A 560 8.88 3.62 -4.76
N PHE A 561 8.91 2.43 -4.15
CA PHE A 561 9.48 1.23 -4.75
C PHE A 561 8.53 0.53 -5.73
N LYS A 562 7.26 0.95 -5.81
CA LYS A 562 6.22 0.32 -6.63
C LYS A 562 6.01 -1.16 -6.29
N THR A 563 6.01 -1.48 -5.00
CA THR A 563 5.89 -2.85 -4.47
C THR A 563 4.88 -2.89 -3.33
N GLU A 564 4.22 -4.03 -3.15
CA GLU A 564 3.43 -4.35 -1.95
C GLU A 564 4.26 -5.16 -0.92
N ASP A 565 5.50 -5.49 -1.25
CA ASP A 565 6.40 -6.31 -0.44
C ASP A 565 7.28 -5.47 0.50
N GLU A 566 6.81 -5.28 1.73
CA GLU A 566 7.59 -4.59 2.78
C GLU A 566 8.93 -5.30 3.08
N ILE A 567 9.00 -6.62 2.90
CA ILE A 567 10.24 -7.38 3.15
C ILE A 567 11.31 -7.04 2.13
N LEU A 568 10.93 -6.86 0.86
CA LEU A 568 11.84 -6.42 -0.19
C LEU A 568 12.58 -5.15 0.23
N ILE A 569 11.85 -4.13 0.67
CA ILE A 569 12.44 -2.85 1.09
C ILE A 569 13.32 -3.04 2.34
N LYS A 570 12.91 -3.90 3.28
CA LYS A 570 13.72 -4.23 4.47
C LYS A 570 15.03 -4.94 4.14
N TYR A 571 15.06 -5.76 3.09
CA TYR A 571 16.29 -6.40 2.61
C TYR A 571 17.21 -5.41 1.91
N ILE A 572 16.68 -4.54 1.05
CA ILE A 572 17.46 -3.47 0.39
C ILE A 572 18.04 -2.50 1.44
N CYS A 573 17.24 -2.12 2.44
CA CYS A 573 17.67 -1.15 3.45
C CYS A 573 18.31 -1.83 4.68
N ASN A 574 18.82 -3.06 4.56
CA ASN A 574 19.24 -3.85 5.70
C ASN A 574 20.48 -3.23 6.38
N LYS A 575 20.37 -2.83 7.65
CA LYS A 575 21.46 -2.20 8.42
C LYS A 575 22.74 -3.05 8.48
N ASN A 576 22.63 -4.37 8.41
CA ASN A 576 23.79 -5.27 8.37
C ASN A 576 24.56 -5.14 7.05
N VAL A 577 23.87 -4.89 5.94
CA VAL A 577 24.50 -4.62 4.63
C VAL A 577 25.34 -3.36 4.71
N CYS A 578 24.76 -2.25 5.19
CA CYS A 578 25.51 -1.00 5.36
C CYS A 578 26.72 -1.17 6.31
N SER A 579 26.60 -2.00 7.35
CA SER A 579 27.71 -2.29 8.27
C SER A 579 28.82 -3.12 7.61
N VAL A 580 28.47 -4.09 6.76
CA VAL A 580 29.44 -4.87 5.99
C VAL A 580 30.18 -3.97 5.00
N LEU A 581 29.45 -3.14 4.25
CA LEU A 581 30.05 -2.24 3.25
C LEU A 581 31.04 -1.24 3.88
N GLU A 582 30.72 -0.69 5.06
CA GLU A 582 31.66 0.17 5.79
C GLU A 582 32.92 -0.55 6.22
N GLN A 583 32.78 -1.74 6.82
CA GLN A 583 33.95 -2.53 7.25
C GLN A 583 34.88 -2.83 6.07
N VAL A 584 34.31 -3.15 4.89
CA VAL A 584 35.11 -3.40 3.69
C VAL A 584 35.76 -2.10 3.20
N SER A 585 35.04 -0.98 3.20
CA SER A 585 35.57 0.33 2.79
C SER A 585 36.73 0.80 3.67
N GLU A 586 36.60 0.66 4.98
CA GLU A 586 37.68 0.94 5.95
C GLU A 586 38.89 0.04 5.72
N LYS A 587 38.67 -1.28 5.54
CA LYS A 587 39.73 -2.25 5.24
C LYS A 587 40.42 -1.94 3.92
N ARG A 588 39.69 -1.52 2.89
CA ARG A 588 40.26 -1.12 1.60
C ARG A 588 41.18 0.09 1.76
N ASN A 589 40.76 1.10 2.51
CA ASN A 589 41.59 2.27 2.79
C ASN A 589 42.83 1.91 3.63
N LEU A 590 42.67 1.04 4.64
CA LEU A 590 43.78 0.59 5.48
C LEU A 590 44.80 -0.27 4.70
N TRP A 591 44.33 -1.28 3.96
CA TRP A 591 45.18 -2.28 3.33
C TRP A 591 45.75 -1.85 1.98
N LYS A 592 44.98 -1.11 1.16
CA LYS A 592 45.45 -0.61 -0.15
C LYS A 592 45.83 0.88 -0.15
N GLY A 593 45.17 1.71 0.67
CA GLY A 593 45.43 3.15 0.69
C GLY A 593 46.68 3.57 1.47
N HIS A 594 47.03 2.80 2.52
CA HIS A 594 48.11 3.16 3.46
C HIS A 594 49.10 2.00 3.75
N GLY A 595 48.96 0.84 3.09
CA GLY A 595 49.81 -0.34 3.27
C GLY A 595 50.81 -0.57 2.13
N GLY A 596 51.97 -1.18 2.45
CA GLY A 596 52.94 -1.67 1.45
C GLY A 596 52.60 -3.08 0.92
N ILE A 597 53.47 -3.64 0.07
CA ILE A 597 53.33 -5.02 -0.45
C ILE A 597 53.25 -6.01 0.73
N SER A 598 52.24 -6.86 0.72
CA SER A 598 51.96 -7.83 1.79
C SER A 598 52.50 -9.23 1.44
N SER A 599 52.73 -10.07 2.45
CA SER A 599 53.09 -11.47 2.24
C SER A 599 51.88 -12.31 1.84
N GLU A 600 52.11 -13.49 1.23
CA GLU A 600 51.03 -14.41 0.85
C GLU A 600 50.14 -14.82 2.06
N ALA A 601 50.73 -14.97 3.25
CA ALA A 601 50.00 -15.26 4.48
C ALA A 601 49.02 -14.13 4.85
N ILE A 602 49.44 -12.87 4.68
CA ILE A 602 48.60 -11.69 4.93
C ILE A 602 47.48 -11.60 3.87
N TYR A 603 47.80 -11.84 2.59
CA TYR A 603 46.77 -11.88 1.54
C TYR A 603 45.72 -12.96 1.80
N ARG A 604 46.14 -14.12 2.31
CA ARG A 604 45.22 -15.19 2.70
C ARG A 604 44.28 -14.73 3.82
N GLU A 605 44.81 -14.09 4.85
CA GLU A 605 44.01 -13.52 5.94
C GLU A 605 43.03 -12.45 5.45
N HIS A 606 43.46 -11.57 4.53
CA HIS A 606 42.61 -10.57 3.91
C HIS A 606 41.46 -11.22 3.13
N VAL A 607 41.77 -12.21 2.29
CA VAL A 607 40.75 -12.95 1.51
C VAL A 607 39.78 -13.67 2.44
N ASP A 608 40.26 -14.38 3.46
CA ASP A 608 39.41 -15.06 4.44
C ASP A 608 38.49 -14.08 5.17
N THR A 609 39.00 -12.88 5.51
CA THR A 609 38.22 -11.81 6.14
C THR A 609 37.13 -11.27 5.20
N LEU A 610 37.47 -10.99 3.94
CA LEU A 610 36.53 -10.49 2.94
C LEU A 610 35.50 -11.55 2.55
N ASP A 611 35.88 -12.82 2.47
CA ASP A 611 34.96 -13.95 2.28
C ASP A 611 33.94 -14.06 3.42
N SER A 612 34.39 -13.88 4.67
CA SER A 612 33.51 -13.85 5.82
C SER A 612 32.49 -12.69 5.73
N LEU A 613 32.94 -11.51 5.31
CA LEU A 613 32.07 -10.36 5.08
C LEU A 613 31.10 -10.59 3.91
N MET A 614 31.54 -11.27 2.84
CA MET A 614 30.70 -11.61 1.69
C MET A 614 29.61 -12.61 2.09
N ARG A 615 29.91 -13.57 2.96
CA ARG A 615 28.90 -14.49 3.52
C ARG A 615 27.88 -13.76 4.39
N LYS A 616 28.31 -12.80 5.21
CA LYS A 616 27.39 -11.93 5.96
C LYS A 616 26.50 -11.09 5.05
N LEU A 617 27.04 -10.59 3.94
CA LEU A 617 26.26 -9.90 2.92
C LEU A 617 25.21 -10.85 2.33
N GLN A 618 25.62 -12.04 1.88
CA GLN A 618 24.73 -13.09 1.35
C GLN A 618 23.59 -13.43 2.33
N GLU A 619 23.90 -13.61 3.62
CA GLU A 619 22.90 -13.87 4.67
C GLU A 619 21.95 -12.68 4.90
N SER A 620 22.41 -11.45 4.68
CA SER A 620 21.63 -10.23 4.91
C SER A 620 20.66 -9.92 3.76
N ILE A 621 21.04 -10.26 2.52
CA ILE A 621 20.23 -10.03 1.33
C ILE A 621 19.28 -11.20 1.02
N LYS A 622 19.58 -12.42 1.50
CA LYS A 622 18.74 -13.62 1.36
C LYS A 622 18.21 -13.82 -0.07
N ASP A 623 16.89 -13.88 -0.23
CA ASP A 623 16.11 -14.09 -1.44
C ASP A 623 15.73 -12.78 -2.15
N LEU A 624 16.42 -11.66 -1.85
CA LEU A 624 16.18 -10.35 -2.47
C LEU A 624 16.02 -10.42 -3.99
N TYR A 625 16.92 -11.11 -4.68
CA TYR A 625 16.92 -11.19 -6.15
C TYR A 625 15.95 -12.24 -6.72
N GLU A 626 15.19 -12.93 -5.88
CA GLU A 626 14.01 -13.69 -6.31
C GLU A 626 12.76 -12.78 -6.37
N ARG A 627 12.80 -11.64 -5.67
CA ARG A 627 11.69 -10.66 -5.55
C ARG A 627 11.78 -9.53 -6.57
N VAL A 628 12.93 -9.34 -7.20
CA VAL A 628 13.16 -8.30 -8.22
C VAL A 628 13.94 -8.82 -9.41
N ARG A 629 13.80 -8.18 -10.57
CA ARG A 629 14.60 -8.47 -11.77
C ARG A 629 15.18 -7.21 -12.36
N LEU A 630 16.48 -7.23 -12.61
CA LEU A 630 17.12 -6.22 -13.43
C LEU A 630 16.81 -6.52 -14.91
N ILE A 631 16.28 -5.54 -15.64
CA ILE A 631 15.84 -5.72 -17.02
C ILE A 631 16.37 -4.60 -17.95
N ARG A 632 16.52 -4.95 -19.24
CA ARG A 632 16.84 -4.01 -20.32
C ARG A 632 15.79 -4.13 -21.44
N PRO A 633 15.11 -3.04 -21.84
CA PRO A 633 14.17 -3.09 -22.95
C PRO A 633 14.88 -3.31 -24.29
N ILE A 634 14.35 -4.21 -25.11
CA ILE A 634 14.88 -4.57 -26.43
C ILE A 634 13.85 -4.47 -27.56
N GLY A 635 12.58 -4.22 -27.23
CA GLY A 635 11.54 -4.01 -28.22
C GLY A 635 10.23 -3.56 -27.60
N LEU A 636 9.40 -2.90 -28.39
CA LEU A 636 8.12 -2.35 -27.97
C LEU A 636 7.05 -2.74 -28.96
N SER A 637 5.88 -3.08 -28.45
CA SER A 637 4.64 -3.14 -29.23
C SER A 637 3.52 -2.49 -28.44
N PHE A 638 2.61 -1.81 -29.14
CA PHE A 638 1.47 -1.13 -28.53
C PHE A 638 0.19 -1.67 -29.12
N LYS A 639 -0.71 -2.16 -28.26
CA LYS A 639 -2.01 -2.71 -28.65
C LYS A 639 -3.03 -2.44 -27.55
N GLU A 640 -4.22 -1.97 -27.93
CA GLU A 640 -5.36 -1.78 -27.02
C GLU A 640 -5.04 -0.88 -25.79
N GLY A 641 -4.20 0.14 -25.97
CA GLY A 641 -3.88 1.09 -24.90
C GLY A 641 -2.75 0.64 -23.96
N LEU A 642 -2.17 -0.55 -24.16
CA LEU A 642 -1.09 -1.10 -23.35
C LEU A 642 0.19 -1.28 -24.16
N PHE A 643 1.33 -1.05 -23.51
CA PHE A 643 2.64 -1.35 -24.05
C PHE A 643 3.05 -2.76 -23.64
N THR A 644 3.40 -3.60 -24.62
CA THR A 644 4.12 -4.85 -24.38
C THR A 644 5.59 -4.62 -24.71
N ASN A 645 6.40 -4.56 -23.66
CA ASN A 645 7.84 -4.35 -23.71
C ASN A 645 8.52 -5.72 -23.76
N LYS A 646 9.23 -6.00 -24.85
CA LYS A 646 10.19 -7.11 -24.91
C LYS A 646 11.44 -6.68 -24.17
N VAL A 647 11.87 -7.47 -23.21
CA VAL A 647 13.02 -7.16 -22.35
C VAL A 647 13.99 -8.33 -22.27
N GLU A 648 15.24 -8.02 -21.97
CA GLU A 648 16.23 -8.99 -21.49
C GLU A 648 16.30 -8.96 -19.97
N VAL A 649 16.31 -10.14 -19.34
CA VAL A 649 16.46 -10.30 -17.90
C VAL A 649 17.94 -10.50 -17.57
N LEU A 650 18.53 -9.52 -16.90
CA LEU A 650 19.96 -9.39 -16.66
C LEU A 650 20.39 -10.15 -15.39
N THR A 651 20.22 -11.47 -15.37
CA THR A 651 20.53 -12.35 -14.24
C THR A 651 21.65 -13.34 -14.59
N GLY A 652 22.52 -13.62 -13.62
CA GLY A 652 23.60 -14.59 -13.72
C GLY A 652 24.88 -14.04 -14.34
N SER A 653 25.93 -14.87 -14.40
CA SER A 653 27.27 -14.42 -14.79
C SER A 653 27.50 -14.37 -16.32
N ASN A 654 26.54 -14.87 -17.11
CA ASN A 654 26.63 -14.92 -18.56
C ASN A 654 25.95 -13.70 -19.22
N ALA A 655 26.61 -13.13 -20.23
CA ALA A 655 26.09 -11.98 -21.00
C ALA A 655 25.00 -12.34 -22.03
N ILE A 656 24.59 -13.62 -22.11
CA ILE A 656 23.49 -14.10 -22.94
C ILE A 656 22.24 -14.16 -22.07
N PHE A 657 21.37 -13.16 -22.22
CA PHE A 657 20.21 -12.97 -21.34
C PHE A 657 18.96 -13.66 -21.87
N SER A 658 18.15 -14.17 -20.93
CA SER A 658 16.80 -14.63 -21.24
C SER A 658 15.92 -13.46 -21.65
N LYS A 659 14.97 -13.71 -22.54
CA LYS A 659 14.01 -12.70 -23.01
C LYS A 659 12.66 -12.93 -22.36
N ALA A 660 12.00 -11.84 -21.99
CA ALA A 660 10.66 -11.84 -21.42
C ALA A 660 9.81 -10.75 -22.08
N GLU A 661 8.50 -10.81 -21.86
CA GLU A 661 7.57 -9.75 -22.22
C GLU A 661 6.93 -9.21 -20.93
N ILE A 662 6.89 -7.89 -20.82
CA ILE A 662 6.28 -7.18 -19.69
C ILE A 662 5.22 -6.24 -20.26
N VAL A 663 4.02 -6.29 -19.68
CA VAL A 663 2.93 -5.38 -20.03
C VAL A 663 2.93 -4.22 -19.06
N SER A 664 2.90 -2.98 -19.58
CA SER A 664 2.89 -1.77 -18.76
C SER A 664 2.04 -0.67 -19.39
N SER A 665 1.63 0.30 -18.56
CA SER A 665 0.93 1.50 -18.99
C SER A 665 1.84 2.54 -19.66
N THR A 666 3.16 2.38 -19.51
CA THR A 666 4.18 3.26 -20.10
C THR A 666 5.15 2.47 -21.00
N ALA A 667 5.66 3.11 -22.04
CA ALA A 667 6.76 2.56 -22.83
C ALA A 667 8.07 2.65 -22.04
N LEU A 668 8.89 1.60 -22.08
CA LEU A 668 10.23 1.61 -21.47
C LEU A 668 11.26 2.10 -22.48
N ASP A 669 12.18 2.95 -22.04
CA ASP A 669 13.26 3.49 -22.86
C ASP A 669 14.36 2.44 -23.06
N SER A 670 14.63 2.06 -24.31
CA SER A 670 15.67 1.08 -24.65
C SER A 670 17.10 1.50 -24.28
N SER A 671 17.34 2.79 -24.00
CA SER A 671 18.63 3.30 -23.55
C SER A 671 18.85 3.16 -22.04
N LYS A 672 17.82 2.77 -21.28
CA LYS A 672 17.83 2.76 -19.81
C LYS A 672 17.71 1.34 -19.25
N LEU A 673 18.08 1.23 -17.97
CA LEU A 673 17.89 0.02 -17.18
C LEU A 673 16.72 0.21 -16.21
N TYR A 674 16.03 -0.89 -15.93
CA TYR A 674 14.90 -0.89 -15.02
C TYR A 674 15.04 -2.01 -14.01
N LEU A 675 14.53 -1.79 -12.80
CA LEU A 675 14.27 -2.84 -11.82
C LEU A 675 12.78 -3.17 -11.84
N GLN A 676 12.43 -4.40 -12.17
CA GLN A 676 11.06 -4.90 -12.12
C GLN A 676 10.77 -5.53 -10.76
N MET A 677 9.67 -5.13 -10.12
CA MET A 677 9.15 -5.75 -8.90
C MET A 677 8.29 -6.95 -9.28
N ILE A 678 8.52 -8.11 -8.67
CA ILE A 678 7.85 -9.37 -9.09
C ILE A 678 6.42 -9.46 -8.59
N ASP A 679 6.11 -8.84 -7.45
CA ASP A 679 4.79 -8.89 -6.83
C ASP A 679 3.77 -8.02 -7.56
N THR A 680 4.18 -6.83 -8.04
CA THR A 680 3.32 -5.87 -8.74
C THR A 680 3.50 -5.88 -10.27
N GLU A 681 4.59 -6.49 -10.76
CA GLU A 681 5.07 -6.40 -12.14
C GLU A 681 5.47 -4.98 -12.61
N GLU A 682 5.42 -3.98 -11.72
CA GLU A 682 5.81 -2.61 -12.03
C GLU A 682 7.33 -2.46 -12.17
N THR A 683 7.73 -1.39 -12.87
CA THR A 683 9.14 -1.10 -13.16
C THR A 683 9.58 0.24 -12.59
N LEU A 684 10.77 0.23 -12.01
CA LEU A 684 11.49 1.39 -11.51
C LEU A 684 12.64 1.72 -12.47
N GLU A 685 12.65 2.94 -13.02
CA GLU A 685 13.73 3.40 -13.89
C GLU A 685 14.99 3.67 -13.06
N LEU A 686 16.11 3.05 -13.44
CA LEU A 686 17.36 3.19 -12.69
C LEU A 686 18.15 4.41 -13.19
N PRO A 687 18.65 5.27 -12.28
CA PRO A 687 19.58 6.31 -12.67
C PRO A 687 20.86 5.67 -13.20
N PRO A 688 21.58 6.32 -14.13
CA PRO A 688 22.73 5.73 -14.82
C PRO A 688 23.98 5.73 -13.93
N TYR A 689 23.90 5.33 -12.67
CA TYR A 689 25.10 5.15 -11.83
C TYR A 689 25.89 3.92 -12.24
N PHE A 690 25.25 3.00 -12.95
CA PHE A 690 25.92 2.00 -13.76
C PHE A 690 25.20 1.86 -15.10
N ILE A 691 25.94 1.45 -16.12
CA ILE A 691 25.43 1.31 -17.49
C ILE A 691 25.91 -0.01 -18.10
N LEU A 692 25.10 -0.57 -19.01
CA LEU A 692 25.43 -1.77 -19.77
C LEU A 692 25.65 -1.41 -21.24
N LYS A 693 26.82 -1.71 -21.76
CA LYS A 693 27.18 -1.43 -23.16
C LYS A 693 27.61 -2.69 -23.90
N ASN A 694 27.37 -2.71 -25.20
CA ASN A 694 27.97 -3.70 -26.09
C ASN A 694 29.47 -3.35 -26.23
N SER A 695 30.36 -4.31 -25.97
CA SER A 695 31.79 -4.07 -26.18
C SER A 695 32.08 -3.80 -27.67
N PRO A 696 32.93 -2.81 -28.02
CA PRO A 696 33.20 -2.45 -29.42
C PRO A 696 33.91 -3.54 -30.24
N ALA A 697 34.55 -4.52 -29.58
CA ALA A 697 35.47 -5.45 -30.23
C ALA A 697 35.07 -6.94 -30.13
N ASP A 698 34.06 -7.30 -29.33
CA ASP A 698 33.53 -8.67 -29.22
C ASP A 698 32.09 -8.62 -28.68
N THR A 699 31.25 -9.61 -29.01
CA THR A 699 29.82 -9.75 -28.65
C THR A 699 29.51 -9.83 -27.14
N LYS A 700 30.43 -9.46 -26.24
CA LYS A 700 30.22 -9.49 -24.79
C LYS A 700 29.75 -8.14 -24.28
N ASN A 701 28.62 -8.14 -23.57
CA ASN A 701 28.13 -6.97 -22.83
C ASN A 701 29.10 -6.63 -21.70
N ALA A 702 29.49 -5.37 -21.56
CA ALA A 702 30.31 -4.86 -20.47
C ALA A 702 29.49 -3.91 -19.58
N CYS A 703 29.59 -4.11 -18.27
CA CYS A 703 29.02 -3.21 -17.26
C CYS A 703 30.06 -2.22 -16.77
N TYR A 704 29.65 -0.97 -16.64
CA TYR A 704 30.46 0.17 -16.26
C TYR A 704 29.80 0.91 -15.11
N PHE A 705 30.56 1.26 -14.08
CA PHE A 705 30.09 1.91 -12.85
C PHE A 705 30.63 3.34 -12.76
N TYR A 706 29.82 4.25 -12.25
CA TYR A 706 30.15 5.67 -12.13
C TYR A 706 31.40 5.87 -11.30
N SER A 707 32.33 6.67 -11.83
CA SER A 707 33.55 7.06 -11.12
C SER A 707 33.57 8.55 -10.79
N ARG A 708 33.47 9.41 -11.80
CA ARG A 708 33.64 10.86 -11.62
C ARG A 708 33.11 11.67 -12.80
N VAL A 709 32.93 12.97 -12.57
CA VAL A 709 32.76 13.94 -13.66
C VAL A 709 34.14 14.33 -14.18
N GLU A 710 34.34 14.27 -15.50
CA GLU A 710 35.60 14.63 -16.16
C GLU A 710 35.29 15.46 -17.41
N GLY A 711 35.64 16.76 -17.39
CA GLY A 711 35.44 17.65 -18.54
C GLY A 711 33.98 17.88 -18.92
N GLY A 712 33.04 17.84 -17.96
CA GLY A 712 31.59 17.97 -18.21
C GLY A 712 30.90 16.67 -18.65
N ASN A 713 31.67 15.58 -18.75
CA ASN A 713 31.22 14.25 -19.11
C ASN A 713 31.29 13.30 -17.91
N THR A 714 30.63 12.15 -18.00
CA THR A 714 30.62 11.14 -16.95
C THR A 714 31.61 10.04 -17.28
N ARG A 715 32.61 9.83 -16.42
CA ARG A 715 33.55 8.71 -16.53
C ARG A 715 33.06 7.51 -15.74
N TYR A 716 33.01 6.37 -16.40
CA TYR A 716 32.71 5.07 -15.82
C TYR A 716 33.90 4.12 -15.88
N VAL A 717 33.91 3.14 -14.97
CA VAL A 717 34.95 2.11 -14.85
C VAL A 717 34.31 0.72 -14.87
N SER A 718 34.92 -0.24 -15.56
CA SER A 718 34.53 -1.64 -15.51
C SER A 718 35.41 -2.43 -14.56
N TYR A 719 34.78 -3.24 -13.71
CA TYR A 719 35.47 -4.07 -12.72
C TYR A 719 35.75 -5.51 -13.19
N HIS A 720 35.14 -5.94 -14.29
CA HIS A 720 35.29 -7.31 -14.82
C HIS A 720 35.91 -7.33 -16.23
N PHE A 721 35.66 -6.29 -17.03
CA PHE A 721 36.08 -6.21 -18.43
C PHE A 721 37.36 -5.39 -18.59
N ASP A 722 38.44 -6.06 -19.00
CA ASP A 722 39.77 -5.47 -19.20
C ASP A 722 40.02 -4.95 -20.62
N GLY A 723 39.25 -5.40 -21.62
CA GLY A 723 39.38 -4.95 -23.02
C GLY A 723 39.03 -3.48 -23.25
N LYS A 724 38.15 -2.91 -22.40
CA LYS A 724 37.86 -1.48 -22.32
C LYS A 724 37.51 -1.14 -20.87
N PRO A 725 38.51 -0.88 -20.02
CA PRO A 725 38.33 -0.76 -18.57
C PRO A 725 37.62 0.54 -18.16
N GLU A 726 37.54 1.52 -19.06
CA GLU A 726 36.92 2.82 -18.82
C GLU A 726 36.08 3.28 -20.01
N ASP A 727 35.02 4.02 -19.71
CA ASP A 727 34.13 4.61 -20.69
C ASP A 727 33.80 6.07 -20.30
N LEU A 728 33.58 6.93 -21.29
CA LEU A 728 33.31 8.34 -21.09
C LEU A 728 32.02 8.68 -21.85
N GLU A 729 30.97 8.96 -21.09
CA GLU A 729 29.65 9.34 -21.63
C GLU A 729 29.50 10.85 -21.68
N ASN A 730 28.92 11.33 -22.78
CA ASN A 730 28.63 12.73 -22.95
C ASN A 730 27.62 13.21 -21.92
N GLY A 731 27.90 14.34 -21.29
CA GLY A 731 27.03 14.92 -20.26
C GLY A 731 27.22 14.33 -18.88
N LYS A 732 26.44 14.84 -17.92
CA LYS A 732 26.59 14.58 -16.50
C LYS A 732 25.30 14.07 -15.86
N ASP A 733 24.47 13.35 -16.64
CA ASP A 733 23.14 12.88 -16.23
C ASP A 733 23.16 12.10 -14.91
N ALA A 734 24.15 11.22 -14.72
CA ALA A 734 24.33 10.49 -13.46
C ALA A 734 24.57 11.44 -12.28
N TYR A 735 25.48 12.41 -12.45
CA TYR A 735 25.79 13.38 -11.41
C TYR A 735 24.63 14.37 -11.16
N ASP A 736 23.92 14.77 -12.21
CA ASP A 736 22.76 15.64 -12.10
C ASP A 736 21.60 14.93 -11.38
N MET A 737 21.42 13.63 -11.58
CA MET A 737 20.48 12.82 -10.77
C MET A 737 20.93 12.72 -9.31
N ILE A 738 22.23 12.56 -9.02
CA ILE A 738 22.75 12.61 -7.64
C ILE A 738 22.44 13.97 -7.00
N LYS A 739 22.65 15.07 -7.73
CA LYS A 739 22.28 16.41 -7.28
C LYS A 739 20.79 16.55 -7.05
N GLN A 740 19.96 16.04 -7.96
CA GLN A 740 18.52 16.02 -7.72
C GLN A 740 18.21 15.25 -6.44
N VAL A 741 18.84 14.12 -6.15
CA VAL A 741 18.60 13.38 -4.91
C VAL A 741 19.05 14.14 -3.65
N LEU A 742 20.22 14.80 -3.68
CA LEU A 742 20.89 15.35 -2.50
C LEU A 742 20.65 16.84 -2.27
N ASP A 743 20.49 17.61 -3.34
CA ASP A 743 20.31 19.06 -3.29
C ASP A 743 18.79 19.38 -3.34
N ASN A 744 18.31 20.10 -2.32
CA ASN A 744 16.93 20.56 -2.21
C ASN A 744 16.67 21.81 -3.05
#